data_AF-A0AAJ6G8B1-F1
#
_entry.id   AF-A0AAJ6G8B1-F1
#
_cell.length_a   1.000
_cell.length_b   1.000
_cell.length_c   1.000
_cell.angle_alpha   90.00
_cell.angle_beta   90.00
_cell.angle_gamma   90.00
#
_symmetry.space_group_name_H-M   'P 1'
#
loop_
_entity.id
_entity.type
_entity.pdbx_description
1 polymer ?
#
loop_
_entity_poly.entity_id
_entity_poly.type
_entity_poly.pdbx_seq_one_letter_code
_entity_poly.pdbx_strand_id
1 'polypeptide(L)'
;MKYLILHGHFYQPPRENPFLGEIEKEISASPAHDWNERITNECYSPNAYSRILDGYGRITDMSNNYQYISFNFGPTLLDYIADKKPDLLKRILEADKLSMERLGYGNAIAQVYNHIILPLAKKEDMVVQIKWGLYNFEKYFKRKSKGIWLSETAINLDVVDALCDCGVKFTILSPYQAHYVKGITQTDVSGARIDTSKPYWLYGHNGKRIAVFFYDPYISNAIAFEHLLCSAEKLAERIRNAYGDRKLVNIATDGESYGHHEPFGDMCLARYFQDNIHYDNITPTNYEHYLSICPPSEEVILHEGEGKRGTSWSCSHGVERWRSNCGCGGDGVIDLSWRTGLREAFDILRNMQDKLFALFLNFTNESRNSLREEYVRAIYNDSDAKDLYEICSKYISFKEFIFLMESYKYSLFAYTSCGWFFEDVSRIEPIKNMQYAERSFHYARMLVKDKNAPFVEEAYQEFLKALETSISNKKEHHTARYFYEKNAKIDLFTKLYIINQFIFNLIASNYKEKDINIFKHNIKATLIDKNHIEGVMTDNITSDLYFKVDTVEENYELKNNITLSEYKDCNDNLVYTMHLKDLSSDIRDKFSDSLFKDDISKLDDIMHKIYPEYKKLFKYFNTNDITPDYDYRRLMGAMDSPILRELIVSKGREAYDEVSKELKDARNAGIFISNSGISEVVGENIKNALNELYETGNGKIIFDLLRDIKFLSNNDMPIDRNTYENIFYKILLKYKGLLISFNEEEKKLFVELGYWLNFNMDNI
;
A
#
# COMPACT_ATOMS: atom_id res chain seq x y z
N MET A 1 36.75 -2.52 16.44
CA MET A 1 35.41 -1.92 16.45
C MET A 1 34.41 -3.02 16.21
N LYS A 2 33.36 -3.11 17.03
CA LYS A 2 32.29 -4.12 16.94
C LYS A 2 31.06 -3.49 16.29
N TYR A 3 30.45 -4.17 15.33
CA TYR A 3 29.31 -3.69 14.56
C TYR A 3 28.08 -4.57 14.80
N LEU A 4 26.92 -3.93 14.96
CA LEU A 4 25.63 -4.60 15.07
C LEU A 4 24.73 -4.18 13.92
N ILE A 5 24.18 -5.15 13.20
CA ILE A 5 23.02 -4.96 12.33
C ILE A 5 21.87 -5.73 12.95
N LEU A 6 20.81 -5.02 13.32
CA LEU A 6 19.52 -5.61 13.67
C LEU A 6 18.54 -5.18 12.60
N HIS A 7 17.92 -6.14 11.92
CA HIS A 7 17.00 -5.92 10.81
C HIS A 7 15.59 -6.35 11.16
N GLY A 8 14.63 -5.44 11.01
CA GLY A 8 13.19 -5.73 11.14
C GLY A 8 12.49 -5.72 9.79
N HIS A 9 11.89 -6.85 9.43
CA HIS A 9 11.00 -6.98 8.27
C HIS A 9 9.56 -6.64 8.68
N PHE A 10 9.09 -5.43 8.38
CA PHE A 10 7.72 -5.00 8.73
C PHE A 10 6.79 -5.18 7.54
N TYR A 11 5.73 -5.96 7.71
CA TYR A 11 4.81 -6.27 6.61
C TYR A 11 3.42 -6.67 7.10
N GLN A 12 2.41 -6.20 6.37
CA GLN A 12 1.06 -6.74 6.42
C GLN A 12 0.60 -7.08 5.00
N PRO A 13 -0.12 -8.19 4.80
CA PRO A 13 -0.68 -8.51 3.50
C PRO A 13 -1.63 -7.42 3.01
N PRO A 14 -1.82 -7.30 1.68
CA PRO A 14 -2.90 -6.49 1.13
C PRO A 14 -4.24 -6.98 1.72
N ARG A 15 -4.91 -6.14 2.51
CA ARG A 15 -6.18 -6.46 3.21
C ARG A 15 -7.39 -5.78 2.58
N GLU A 16 -7.15 -4.83 1.70
CA GLU A 16 -8.18 -4.07 1.01
C GLU A 16 -9.12 -5.01 0.27
N ASN A 17 -10.43 -4.78 0.38
CA ASN A 17 -11.38 -5.38 -0.53
C ASN A 17 -11.07 -4.83 -1.95
N PRO A 18 -10.72 -5.69 -2.92
CA PRO A 18 -10.25 -5.22 -4.23
C PRO A 18 -11.31 -4.52 -5.07
N PHE A 19 -12.58 -4.60 -4.69
CA PHE A 19 -13.68 -3.92 -5.36
C PHE A 19 -13.95 -2.52 -4.78
N LEU A 20 -13.64 -2.30 -3.50
CA LEU A 20 -13.85 -1.03 -2.80
C LEU A 20 -12.58 -0.20 -2.64
N GLY A 21 -11.42 -0.87 -2.58
CA GLY A 21 -10.14 -0.25 -2.24
C GLY A 21 -9.99 0.07 -0.75
N GLU A 22 -10.85 -0.45 0.13
CA GLU A 22 -10.86 -0.21 1.57
C GLU A 22 -10.66 -1.50 2.36
N ILE A 23 -10.09 -1.40 3.56
CA ILE A 23 -9.94 -2.53 4.49
C ILE A 23 -11.26 -2.72 5.23
N GLU A 24 -11.77 -3.94 5.27
CA GLU A 24 -12.97 -4.30 6.01
C GLU A 24 -12.67 -4.39 7.51
N LYS A 25 -13.69 -4.18 8.35
CA LYS A 25 -13.55 -4.41 9.79
C LYS A 25 -13.25 -5.87 10.09
N GLU A 26 -12.16 -6.13 10.79
CA GLU A 26 -11.74 -7.48 11.15
C GLU A 26 -12.01 -7.72 12.64
N ILE A 27 -13.04 -8.52 12.97
CA ILE A 27 -13.48 -8.76 14.35
C ILE A 27 -12.34 -9.24 15.25
N SER A 28 -11.40 -10.03 14.71
CA SER A 28 -10.25 -10.55 15.44
C SER A 28 -9.20 -9.48 15.81
N ALA A 29 -9.27 -8.28 15.24
CA ALA A 29 -8.39 -7.16 15.55
C ALA A 29 -8.92 -6.23 16.66
N SER A 30 -10.11 -6.50 17.20
CA SER A 30 -10.73 -5.70 18.27
C SER A 30 -9.78 -5.44 19.46
N PRO A 31 -9.74 -4.21 20.03
CA PRO A 31 -10.67 -3.10 19.79
C PRO A 31 -10.37 -2.25 18.55
N ALA A 32 -9.29 -2.52 17.81
CA ALA A 32 -8.99 -1.82 16.57
C ALA A 32 -9.98 -2.19 15.46
N HIS A 33 -10.07 -1.35 14.43
CA HIS A 33 -10.90 -1.58 13.25
C HIS A 33 -10.42 -2.81 12.47
N ASP A 34 -9.11 -2.94 12.26
CA ASP A 34 -8.46 -4.00 11.50
C ASP A 34 -7.05 -4.31 12.02
N TRP A 35 -6.43 -5.37 11.52
CA TRP A 35 -5.11 -5.79 11.96
C TRP A 35 -3.99 -4.79 11.60
N ASN A 36 -4.12 -4.03 10.52
CA ASN A 36 -3.14 -3.00 10.18
C ASN A 36 -3.17 -1.89 11.23
N GLU A 37 -4.36 -1.43 11.63
CA GLU A 37 -4.50 -0.41 12.69
C GLU A 37 -3.94 -0.95 14.01
N ARG A 38 -4.33 -2.17 14.38
CA ARG A 38 -3.89 -2.80 15.64
C ARG A 38 -2.37 -2.85 15.74
N ILE A 39 -1.71 -3.44 14.76
CA ILE A 39 -0.26 -3.63 14.77
C ILE A 39 0.47 -2.29 14.61
N THR A 40 -0.12 -1.33 13.91
CA THR A 40 0.42 0.04 13.86
C THR A 40 0.46 0.69 15.23
N ASN A 41 -0.56 0.49 16.06
CA ASN A 41 -0.62 1.03 17.41
C ASN A 41 0.24 0.22 18.41
N GLU A 42 0.38 -1.08 18.21
CA GLU A 42 1.11 -1.99 19.12
C GLU A 42 2.61 -2.10 18.80
N CYS A 43 3.04 -1.81 17.56
CA CYS A 43 4.42 -2.02 17.12
C CYS A 43 4.99 -0.86 16.31
N TYR A 44 4.36 -0.47 15.19
CA TYR A 44 5.02 0.44 14.25
C TYR A 44 5.19 1.85 14.82
N SER A 45 4.12 2.40 15.41
CA SER A 45 4.15 3.70 16.10
C SER A 45 5.01 3.68 17.37
N PRO A 46 4.89 2.68 18.27
CA PRO A 46 5.78 2.56 19.42
C PRO A 46 7.26 2.58 19.05
N ASN A 47 7.71 1.91 17.99
CA ASN A 47 9.12 1.98 17.58
C ASN A 47 9.58 3.36 17.11
N ALA A 48 8.70 4.17 16.52
CA ALA A 48 9.01 5.54 16.12
C ALA A 48 9.02 6.54 17.30
N TYR A 49 8.32 6.20 18.38
CA TYR A 49 8.06 7.05 19.55
C TYR A 49 8.30 6.28 20.86
N SER A 50 9.34 5.46 20.91
CA SER A 50 9.51 4.51 22.00
C SER A 50 9.93 5.24 23.26
N ARG A 51 9.30 4.89 24.38
CA ARG A 51 9.50 5.58 25.66
C ARG A 51 10.59 4.90 26.45
N ILE A 52 11.46 5.69 27.04
CA ILE A 52 12.43 5.23 28.02
C ILE A 52 11.94 5.69 29.39
N LEU A 53 11.81 4.75 30.32
CA LEU A 53 11.25 4.99 31.64
C LEU A 53 12.30 4.90 32.74
N ASP A 54 12.10 5.65 33.83
CA ASP A 54 12.82 5.44 35.09
C ASP A 54 12.24 4.26 35.91
N GLY A 55 12.87 3.94 37.04
CA GLY A 55 12.41 2.90 37.97
C GLY A 55 11.06 3.16 38.65
N TYR A 56 10.46 4.34 38.45
CA TYR A 56 9.12 4.69 38.91
C TYR A 56 8.10 4.74 37.76
N GLY A 57 8.49 4.33 36.55
CA GLY A 57 7.63 4.30 35.37
C GLY A 57 7.41 5.66 34.70
N ARG A 58 8.23 6.67 35.01
CA ARG A 58 8.14 8.01 34.41
C ARG A 58 9.00 8.08 33.16
N ILE A 59 8.49 8.73 32.11
CA ILE A 59 9.23 8.93 30.86
C ILE A 59 10.41 9.87 31.14
N THR A 60 11.63 9.39 30.88
CA THR A 60 12.87 10.17 30.97
C THR A 60 13.36 10.62 29.61
N ASP A 61 13.08 9.83 28.57
CA ASP A 61 13.50 10.11 27.20
C ASP A 61 12.60 9.38 26.19
N MET A 62 12.74 9.72 24.91
CA MET A 62 12.08 9.03 23.80
C MET A 62 13.08 8.70 22.69
N SER A 63 12.96 7.51 22.14
CA SER A 63 13.81 7.01 21.06
C SER A 63 12.98 6.71 19.82
N ASN A 64 13.57 6.94 18.64
CA ASN A 64 13.08 6.40 17.39
C ASN A 64 14.01 5.23 17.00
N ASN A 65 13.58 4.00 17.25
CA ASN A 65 14.38 2.79 17.07
C ASN A 65 14.83 2.60 15.62
N TYR A 66 14.03 3.06 14.65
CA TYR A 66 14.37 3.00 13.22
C TYR A 66 15.67 3.76 12.88
N GLN A 67 16.12 4.69 13.73
CA GLN A 67 17.42 5.39 13.55
C GLN A 67 18.62 4.45 13.75
N TYR A 68 18.43 3.34 14.47
CA TYR A 68 19.49 2.44 14.89
C TYR A 68 19.40 1.05 14.27
N ILE A 69 18.20 0.60 13.91
CA ILE A 69 17.98 -0.69 13.22
C ILE A 69 17.95 -0.50 11.71
N SER A 70 18.38 -1.52 10.95
CA SER A 70 17.99 -1.63 9.55
C SER A 70 16.55 -2.13 9.46
N PHE A 71 15.81 -1.74 8.42
CA PHE A 71 14.41 -2.17 8.29
C PHE A 71 13.93 -2.15 6.84
N ASN A 72 12.83 -2.84 6.58
CA ASN A 72 11.96 -2.59 5.43
C ASN A 72 10.51 -2.51 5.88
N PHE A 73 9.74 -1.68 5.18
CA PHE A 73 8.28 -1.73 5.21
C PHE A 73 7.79 -2.25 3.86
N GLY A 74 6.93 -3.25 3.86
CA GLY A 74 6.31 -3.74 2.64
C GLY A 74 5.48 -2.66 1.94
N PRO A 75 5.47 -2.59 0.60
CA PRO A 75 4.77 -1.53 -0.14
C PRO A 75 3.30 -1.34 0.23
N THR A 76 2.57 -2.42 0.47
CA THR A 76 1.16 -2.40 0.88
C THR A 76 0.99 -1.76 2.26
N LEU A 77 1.84 -2.12 3.21
CA LEU A 77 1.84 -1.54 4.55
C LEU A 77 2.30 -0.08 4.54
N LEU A 78 3.31 0.25 3.73
CA LEU A 78 3.82 1.62 3.65
C LEU A 78 2.81 2.56 2.98
N ASP A 79 2.10 2.10 1.94
CA ASP A 79 0.99 2.83 1.34
C ASP A 79 -0.16 3.03 2.35
N TYR A 80 -0.49 2.02 3.15
CA TYR A 80 -1.47 2.16 4.26
C TYR A 80 -1.02 3.18 5.31
N ILE A 81 0.24 3.13 5.76
CA ILE A 81 0.79 4.07 6.76
C ILE A 81 0.77 5.50 6.19
N ALA A 82 1.11 5.66 4.90
CA ALA A 82 1.10 6.97 4.25
C ALA A 82 -0.29 7.62 4.26
N ASP A 83 -1.34 6.80 4.04
CA ASP A 83 -2.73 7.26 4.03
C ASP A 83 -3.30 7.47 5.44
N LYS A 84 -3.17 6.47 6.31
CA LYS A 84 -3.86 6.44 7.62
C LYS A 84 -3.04 7.01 8.78
N LYS A 85 -1.71 7.06 8.68
CA LYS A 85 -0.78 7.50 9.75
C LYS A 85 0.40 8.33 9.19
N PRO A 86 0.14 9.49 8.55
CA PRO A 86 1.19 10.30 7.91
C PRO A 86 2.25 10.82 8.89
N ASP A 87 1.90 10.98 10.17
CA ASP A 87 2.84 11.34 11.24
C ASP A 87 3.86 10.23 11.53
N LEU A 88 3.43 8.96 11.49
CA LEU A 88 4.32 7.81 11.58
C LEU A 88 5.23 7.72 10.35
N LEU A 89 4.68 7.88 9.14
CA LEU A 89 5.49 7.89 7.92
C LEU A 89 6.62 8.91 8.03
N LYS A 90 6.31 10.14 8.45
CA LYS A 90 7.30 11.20 8.63
C LYS A 90 8.44 10.78 9.56
N ARG A 91 8.15 10.11 10.68
CA ARG A 91 9.17 9.62 11.62
C ARG A 91 10.03 8.50 11.05
N ILE A 92 9.45 7.60 10.25
CA ILE A 92 10.19 6.53 9.58
C ILE A 92 11.18 7.12 8.58
N LEU A 93 10.74 8.10 7.78
CA LEU A 93 11.59 8.79 6.80
C LEU A 93 12.69 9.62 7.49
N GLU A 94 12.36 10.32 8.58
CA GLU A 94 13.32 11.05 9.40
C GLU A 94 14.41 10.12 9.95
N ALA A 95 14.04 8.92 10.41
CA ALA A 95 14.99 7.95 10.93
C ALA A 95 16.00 7.48 9.87
N ASP A 96 15.53 7.22 8.65
CA ASP A 96 16.42 6.86 7.54
C ASP A 96 17.38 8.00 7.19
N LYS A 97 16.90 9.24 7.20
CA LYS A 97 17.73 10.44 6.98
C LYS A 97 18.81 10.62 8.06
N LEU A 98 18.45 10.46 9.32
CA LEU A 98 19.41 10.55 10.43
C LEU A 98 20.46 9.42 10.37
N SER A 99 20.08 8.24 9.87
CA SER A 99 21.05 7.19 9.60
C SER A 99 22.03 7.58 8.47
N MET A 100 21.54 8.20 7.39
CA MET A 100 22.41 8.76 6.34
C MET A 100 23.37 9.82 6.88
N GLU A 101 22.92 10.69 7.78
CA GLU A 101 23.79 11.69 8.41
C GLU A 101 24.86 11.04 9.30
N ARG A 102 24.50 9.97 10.02
CA ARG A 102 25.40 9.25 10.94
C ARG A 102 26.40 8.33 10.23
N LEU A 103 25.98 7.65 9.17
CA LEU A 103 26.74 6.55 8.54
C LEU A 103 27.07 6.80 7.07
N GLY A 104 26.50 7.82 6.43
CA GLY A 104 26.54 8.03 4.98
C GLY A 104 25.56 7.14 4.19
N TYR A 105 24.81 6.26 4.87
CA TYR A 105 23.89 5.30 4.27
C TYR A 105 22.64 5.16 5.12
N GLY A 106 21.47 5.05 4.47
CA GLY A 106 20.19 4.90 5.16
C GLY A 106 19.96 3.48 5.70
N ASN A 107 19.11 3.37 6.72
CA ASN A 107 18.76 2.09 7.35
C ASN A 107 17.70 1.31 6.58
N ALA A 108 16.85 2.01 5.82
CA ALA A 108 15.74 1.43 5.09
C ALA A 108 16.22 0.72 3.82
N ILE A 109 15.66 -0.46 3.54
CA ILE A 109 15.80 -1.18 2.27
C ILE A 109 14.43 -1.42 1.64
N ALA A 110 14.41 -1.69 0.33
CA ALA A 110 13.16 -2.00 -0.38
C ALA A 110 12.65 -3.41 -0.02
N GLN A 111 11.43 -3.73 -0.43
CA GLN A 111 10.85 -5.07 -0.36
C GLN A 111 10.18 -5.42 -1.70
N VAL A 112 10.15 -6.70 -2.05
CA VAL A 112 9.29 -7.24 -3.11
C VAL A 112 7.83 -6.80 -2.90
N TYR A 113 7.18 -6.34 -3.98
CA TYR A 113 6.01 -5.47 -3.91
C TYR A 113 4.80 -6.03 -3.15
N ASN A 114 4.23 -7.14 -3.61
CA ASN A 114 3.04 -7.75 -2.97
C ASN A 114 3.39 -8.98 -2.12
N HIS A 115 4.66 -9.12 -1.76
CA HIS A 115 5.18 -10.23 -0.99
C HIS A 115 5.01 -11.63 -1.66
N ILE A 116 5.10 -11.71 -2.99
CA ILE A 116 5.11 -12.96 -3.75
C ILE A 116 6.40 -13.78 -3.54
N ILE A 117 6.27 -15.11 -3.54
CA ILE A 117 7.42 -16.03 -3.55
C ILE A 117 8.06 -16.06 -4.94
N LEU A 118 9.05 -15.20 -5.15
CA LEU A 118 9.70 -15.02 -6.46
C LEU A 118 10.21 -16.31 -7.10
N PRO A 119 10.83 -17.28 -6.39
CA PRO A 119 11.30 -18.51 -7.03
C PRO A 119 10.20 -19.34 -7.71
N LEU A 120 8.93 -19.11 -7.34
CA LEU A 120 7.78 -19.77 -7.95
C LEU A 120 7.07 -18.88 -9.00
N ALA A 121 7.46 -17.62 -9.16
CA ALA A 121 6.86 -16.70 -10.13
C ALA A 121 7.44 -16.92 -11.54
N LYS A 122 6.74 -16.41 -12.58
CA LYS A 122 7.33 -16.32 -13.93
C LYS A 122 8.44 -15.26 -13.95
N LYS A 123 9.42 -15.41 -14.85
CA LYS A 123 10.60 -14.52 -14.93
C LYS A 123 10.20 -13.05 -15.10
N GLU A 124 9.21 -12.76 -15.93
CA GLU A 124 8.71 -11.41 -16.15
C GLU A 124 8.06 -10.84 -14.88
N ASP A 125 7.30 -11.67 -14.16
CA ASP A 125 6.64 -11.27 -12.93
C ASP A 125 7.66 -11.03 -11.81
N MET A 126 8.78 -11.76 -11.78
CA MET A 126 9.87 -11.50 -10.84
C MET A 126 10.43 -10.08 -11.00
N VAL A 127 10.75 -9.70 -12.24
CA VAL A 127 11.30 -8.37 -12.57
C VAL A 127 10.29 -7.28 -12.21
N VAL A 128 9.03 -7.46 -12.57
CA VAL A 128 7.94 -6.52 -12.23
C VAL A 128 7.86 -6.32 -10.72
N GLN A 129 7.87 -7.39 -9.94
CA GLN A 129 7.69 -7.33 -8.49
C GLN A 129 8.89 -6.73 -7.76
N ILE A 130 10.11 -6.92 -8.28
CA ILE A 130 11.32 -6.26 -7.80
C ILE A 130 11.26 -4.76 -8.13
N LYS A 131 10.98 -4.40 -9.39
CA LYS A 131 10.93 -2.99 -9.82
C LYS A 131 9.83 -2.20 -9.12
N TRP A 132 8.63 -2.75 -9.01
CA TRP A 132 7.54 -2.11 -8.28
C TRP A 132 7.90 -1.86 -6.81
N GLY A 133 8.58 -2.82 -6.17
CA GLY A 133 9.11 -2.66 -4.81
C GLY A 133 10.14 -1.53 -4.69
N LEU A 134 11.06 -1.44 -5.65
CA LEU A 134 12.06 -0.36 -5.72
C LEU A 134 11.42 1.01 -5.99
N TYR A 135 10.40 1.08 -6.85
CA TYR A 135 9.66 2.32 -7.12
C TYR A 135 8.85 2.79 -5.93
N ASN A 136 8.20 1.88 -5.19
CA ASN A 136 7.54 2.22 -3.93
C ASN A 136 8.55 2.80 -2.92
N PHE A 137 9.73 2.18 -2.79
CA PHE A 137 10.78 2.72 -1.93
C PHE A 137 11.23 4.13 -2.35
N GLU A 138 11.52 4.33 -3.63
CA GLU A 138 11.99 5.62 -4.16
C GLU A 138 10.93 6.72 -4.00
N LYS A 139 9.64 6.39 -4.15
CA LYS A 139 8.52 7.30 -3.90
C LYS A 139 8.57 7.92 -2.52
N TYR A 140 8.76 7.12 -1.46
CA TYR A 140 8.68 7.60 -0.08
C TYR A 140 10.03 8.08 0.46
N PHE A 141 11.11 7.32 0.26
CA PHE A 141 12.43 7.63 0.82
C PHE A 141 13.22 8.63 -0.03
N LYS A 142 12.75 8.97 -1.24
CA LYS A 142 13.38 9.95 -2.15
C LYS A 142 14.85 9.62 -2.48
N ARG A 143 15.20 8.33 -2.43
CA ARG A 143 16.50 7.78 -2.81
C ARG A 143 16.32 6.37 -3.36
N LYS A 144 17.29 5.90 -4.12
CA LYS A 144 17.32 4.50 -4.61
C LYS A 144 17.75 3.56 -3.49
N SER A 145 17.11 2.41 -3.40
CA SER A 145 17.55 1.33 -2.51
C SER A 145 18.59 0.46 -3.20
N LYS A 146 19.68 0.11 -2.51
CA LYS A 146 20.63 -0.90 -3.00
C LYS A 146 20.33 -2.31 -2.48
N GLY A 147 19.53 -2.42 -1.43
CA GLY A 147 19.10 -3.68 -0.84
C GLY A 147 17.63 -3.96 -1.10
N ILE A 148 17.26 -5.24 -1.12
CA ILE A 148 15.84 -5.62 -1.12
C ILE A 148 15.61 -6.83 -0.22
N TRP A 149 14.54 -6.78 0.57
CA TRP A 149 14.00 -7.92 1.29
C TRP A 149 13.16 -8.79 0.35
N LEU A 150 13.55 -10.05 0.22
CA LEU A 150 12.81 -11.06 -0.53
C LEU A 150 11.73 -11.66 0.38
N SER A 151 10.54 -11.87 -0.15
CA SER A 151 9.45 -12.52 0.58
C SER A 151 9.89 -13.86 1.13
N GLU A 152 9.84 -14.00 2.45
CA GLU A 152 10.27 -15.22 3.14
C GLU A 152 11.75 -15.58 2.91
N THR A 153 12.56 -14.58 2.53
CA THR A 153 13.94 -14.73 2.02
C THR A 153 14.04 -15.75 0.86
N ALA A 154 12.94 -15.95 0.13
CA ALA A 154 12.84 -17.01 -0.85
C ALA A 154 13.69 -16.70 -2.08
N ILE A 155 14.59 -17.62 -2.44
CA ILE A 155 15.60 -17.39 -3.48
C ILE A 155 15.98 -18.64 -4.25
N ASN A 156 16.25 -18.46 -5.54
CA ASN A 156 16.98 -19.37 -6.43
C ASN A 156 17.88 -18.55 -7.37
N LEU A 157 18.62 -19.19 -8.27
CA LEU A 157 19.55 -18.47 -9.15
C LEU A 157 18.85 -17.60 -10.22
N ASP A 158 17.65 -17.96 -10.67
CA ASP A 158 16.84 -17.10 -11.55
C ASP A 158 16.48 -15.78 -10.85
N VAL A 159 16.14 -15.83 -9.54
CA VAL A 159 15.91 -14.63 -8.72
C VAL A 159 17.18 -13.80 -8.60
N VAL A 160 18.35 -14.42 -8.43
CA VAL A 160 19.64 -13.69 -8.37
C VAL A 160 19.89 -12.91 -9.66
N ASP A 161 19.66 -13.52 -10.82
CA ASP A 161 19.80 -12.84 -12.10
C ASP A 161 18.81 -11.67 -12.22
N ALA A 162 17.55 -11.86 -11.85
CA ALA A 162 16.53 -10.80 -11.87
C ALA A 162 16.88 -9.63 -10.93
N LEU A 163 17.42 -9.90 -9.75
CA LEU A 163 17.90 -8.87 -8.82
C LEU A 163 19.05 -8.05 -9.43
N CYS A 164 20.01 -8.74 -10.06
CA CYS A 164 21.12 -8.08 -10.74
C CYS A 164 20.63 -7.18 -11.88
N ASP A 165 19.68 -7.66 -12.68
CA ASP A 165 19.09 -6.92 -13.81
C ASP A 165 18.30 -5.69 -13.35
N CYS A 166 17.68 -5.76 -12.17
CA CYS A 166 17.01 -4.62 -11.54
C CYS A 166 17.97 -3.69 -10.78
N GLY A 167 19.28 -3.96 -10.79
CA GLY A 167 20.29 -3.11 -10.17
C GLY A 167 20.46 -3.27 -8.66
N VAL A 168 19.81 -4.26 -8.04
CA VAL A 168 19.95 -4.60 -6.62
C VAL A 168 21.39 -5.06 -6.34
N LYS A 169 21.95 -4.64 -5.20
CA LYS A 169 23.34 -4.92 -4.81
C LYS A 169 23.45 -5.96 -3.71
N PHE A 170 22.46 -6.06 -2.83
CA PHE A 170 22.47 -7.06 -1.77
C PHE A 170 21.08 -7.51 -1.32
N THR A 171 21.04 -8.65 -0.65
CA THR A 171 19.86 -9.15 0.08
C THR A 171 20.28 -9.92 1.34
N ILE A 172 19.30 -10.36 2.12
CA ILE A 172 19.48 -11.01 3.42
C ILE A 172 18.86 -12.40 3.34
N LEU A 173 19.58 -13.42 3.81
CA LEU A 173 19.19 -14.82 3.73
C LEU A 173 19.32 -15.51 5.10
N SER A 174 18.61 -16.61 5.26
CA SER A 174 18.78 -17.54 6.36
C SER A 174 20.05 -18.36 6.20
N PRO A 175 20.81 -18.57 7.30
CA PRO A 175 22.03 -19.38 7.26
C PRO A 175 21.76 -20.84 6.86
N TYR A 176 20.52 -21.32 6.99
CA TYR A 176 20.10 -22.65 6.52
C TYR A 176 20.00 -22.77 5.00
N GLN A 177 20.04 -21.66 4.26
CA GLN A 177 19.98 -21.65 2.79
C GLN A 177 21.37 -21.87 2.15
N ALA A 178 22.45 -21.72 2.92
CA ALA A 178 23.82 -21.90 2.45
C ALA A 178 24.22 -23.39 2.46
N HIS A 179 24.74 -23.87 1.33
CA HIS A 179 25.22 -25.23 1.16
C HIS A 179 26.75 -25.31 1.25
N TYR A 180 27.45 -24.52 0.44
CA TYR A 180 28.91 -24.47 0.42
C TYR A 180 29.44 -23.05 0.40
N VAL A 181 30.65 -22.86 0.93
CA VAL A 181 31.47 -21.66 0.65
C VAL A 181 32.67 -22.09 -0.20
N LYS A 182 32.90 -21.37 -1.29
CA LYS A 182 34.08 -21.55 -2.15
C LYS A 182 35.21 -20.65 -1.64
N GLY A 183 36.27 -21.29 -1.16
CA GLY A 183 37.59 -20.70 -0.92
C GLY A 183 38.67 -21.42 -1.72
N ILE A 184 39.84 -21.64 -1.13
CA ILE A 184 40.89 -22.53 -1.71
C ILE A 184 40.35 -23.97 -1.84
N THR A 185 39.56 -24.39 -0.85
CA THR A 185 38.80 -25.64 -0.83
C THR A 185 37.31 -25.32 -0.71
N GLN A 186 36.45 -26.17 -1.25
CA GLN A 186 35.01 -26.06 -1.05
C GLN A 186 34.65 -26.59 0.36
N THR A 187 34.03 -25.76 1.18
CA THR A 187 33.66 -26.09 2.56
C THR A 187 32.14 -26.22 2.70
N ASP A 188 31.66 -27.34 3.24
CA ASP A 188 30.24 -27.56 3.56
C ASP A 188 29.84 -26.72 4.78
N VAL A 189 28.85 -25.86 4.58
CA VAL A 189 28.29 -24.96 5.61
C VAL A 189 26.82 -25.21 5.88
N SER A 190 26.28 -26.34 5.40
CA SER A 190 24.88 -26.75 5.57
C SER A 190 24.49 -26.80 7.05
N GLY A 191 23.19 -26.69 7.34
CA GLY A 191 22.70 -26.72 8.72
C GLY A 191 23.11 -25.50 9.54
N ALA A 192 23.11 -24.33 8.90
CA ALA A 192 23.44 -23.03 9.49
C ALA A 192 24.86 -22.91 10.08
N ARG A 193 25.84 -23.60 9.48
CA ARG A 193 27.26 -23.52 9.87
C ARG A 193 28.03 -22.40 9.17
N ILE A 194 27.38 -21.65 8.28
CA ILE A 194 28.00 -20.51 7.60
C ILE A 194 28.40 -19.43 8.61
N ASP A 195 29.57 -18.83 8.43
CA ASP A 195 30.01 -17.70 9.27
C ASP A 195 29.16 -16.46 8.95
N THR A 196 28.29 -16.08 9.89
CA THR A 196 27.33 -14.98 9.78
C THR A 196 27.93 -13.61 10.09
N SER A 197 29.23 -13.54 10.41
CA SER A 197 29.93 -12.29 10.76
C SER A 197 30.49 -11.52 9.56
N LYS A 198 30.20 -11.99 8.34
CA LYS A 198 30.67 -11.38 7.09
C LYS A 198 29.70 -11.67 5.92
N PRO A 199 29.72 -10.83 4.87
CA PRO A 199 28.93 -11.08 3.67
C PRO A 199 29.65 -11.98 2.67
N TYR A 200 28.88 -12.57 1.74
CA TYR A 200 29.37 -13.46 0.67
C TYR A 200 28.90 -12.97 -0.70
N TRP A 201 29.66 -13.30 -1.75
CA TRP A 201 29.18 -13.19 -3.12
C TRP A 201 28.28 -14.36 -3.46
N LEU A 202 27.12 -14.07 -4.04
CA LEU A 202 26.23 -15.06 -4.65
C LEU A 202 26.14 -14.79 -6.15
N TYR A 203 26.48 -15.78 -6.97
CA TYR A 203 26.46 -15.66 -8.43
C TYR A 203 25.18 -16.28 -9.00
N GLY A 204 24.54 -15.56 -9.92
CA GLY A 204 23.43 -16.07 -10.74
C GLY A 204 23.92 -16.94 -11.91
N HIS A 205 23.00 -17.41 -12.76
CA HIS A 205 23.37 -18.24 -13.91
C HIS A 205 24.25 -17.49 -14.91
N ASN A 206 24.05 -16.19 -15.04
CA ASN A 206 24.73 -15.36 -16.02
C ASN A 206 26.10 -14.84 -15.53
N GLY A 207 26.59 -15.33 -14.39
CA GLY A 207 27.86 -14.88 -13.78
C GLY A 207 27.80 -13.48 -13.15
N LYS A 208 26.63 -12.81 -13.19
CA LYS A 208 26.37 -11.62 -12.38
C LYS A 208 26.27 -12.02 -10.91
N ARG A 209 26.54 -11.08 -10.01
CA ARG A 209 26.59 -11.35 -8.58
C ARG A 209 25.96 -10.25 -7.74
N ILE A 210 25.42 -10.66 -6.59
CA ILE A 210 24.98 -9.79 -5.51
C ILE A 210 25.73 -10.16 -4.23
N ALA A 211 25.81 -9.23 -3.28
CA ALA A 211 26.23 -9.56 -1.92
C ALA A 211 25.06 -10.17 -1.14
N VAL A 212 25.32 -11.17 -0.31
CA VAL A 212 24.32 -11.73 0.61
C VAL A 212 24.85 -11.73 2.04
N PHE A 213 23.95 -11.42 2.97
CA PHE A 213 24.19 -11.53 4.40
C PHE A 213 23.38 -12.69 4.97
N PHE A 214 24.02 -13.51 5.78
CA PHE A 214 23.35 -14.53 6.58
C PHE A 214 23.20 -14.02 8.01
N TYR A 215 21.99 -14.04 8.55
CA TYR A 215 21.74 -13.60 9.94
C TYR A 215 22.13 -14.68 10.95
N ASP A 216 22.42 -14.27 12.19
CA ASP A 216 22.69 -15.17 13.32
C ASP A 216 21.40 -15.92 13.71
N PRO A 217 21.34 -17.24 13.51
CA PRO A 217 20.11 -17.99 13.67
C PRO A 217 19.68 -18.09 15.13
N TYR A 218 20.62 -18.02 16.08
CA TYR A 218 20.34 -18.22 17.49
C TYR A 218 19.74 -16.97 18.10
N ILE A 219 20.31 -15.79 17.82
CA ILE A 219 19.78 -14.54 18.36
C ILE A 219 18.45 -14.19 17.68
N SER A 220 18.35 -14.35 16.35
CA SER A 220 17.08 -14.15 15.63
C SER A 220 15.97 -15.05 16.17
N ASN A 221 16.26 -16.33 16.43
CA ASN A 221 15.28 -17.25 17.02
C ASN A 221 14.90 -16.84 18.46
N ALA A 222 15.88 -16.42 19.27
CA ALA A 222 15.62 -15.99 20.64
C ALA A 222 14.74 -14.72 20.72
N ILE A 223 14.92 -13.78 19.79
CA ILE A 223 14.04 -12.61 19.65
C ILE A 223 12.64 -13.04 19.25
N ALA A 224 12.50 -13.92 18.26
CA ALA A 224 11.22 -14.29 17.70
C ALA A 224 10.39 -15.22 18.62
N PHE A 225 11.03 -16.10 19.39
CA PHE A 225 10.34 -17.22 20.05
C PHE A 225 10.76 -17.49 21.51
N GLU A 226 11.82 -16.87 22.03
CA GLU A 226 12.33 -17.13 23.39
C GLU A 226 12.22 -15.91 24.32
N HIS A 227 11.34 -14.95 24.00
CA HIS A 227 11.07 -13.76 24.81
C HIS A 227 12.34 -12.93 25.15
N LEU A 228 13.35 -12.91 24.27
CA LEU A 228 14.60 -12.19 24.53
C LEU A 228 14.39 -10.67 24.72
N LEU A 229 13.34 -10.12 24.10
CA LEU A 229 12.99 -8.71 24.17
C LEU A 229 12.34 -8.27 25.50
N CYS A 230 12.12 -9.18 26.46
CA CYS A 230 11.59 -8.80 27.78
C CYS A 230 12.57 -8.00 28.66
N SER A 231 13.87 -7.94 28.32
CA SER A 231 14.89 -7.19 29.06
C SER A 231 16.04 -6.74 28.16
N ALA A 232 16.35 -5.44 28.22
CA ALA A 232 17.46 -4.85 27.49
C ALA A 232 18.82 -5.41 27.96
N GLU A 233 18.95 -5.75 29.24
CA GLU A 233 20.15 -6.37 29.81
C GLU A 233 20.37 -7.78 29.26
N LYS A 234 19.31 -8.60 29.17
CA LYS A 234 19.39 -9.94 28.57
C LYS A 234 19.73 -9.88 27.09
N LEU A 235 19.11 -8.95 26.36
CA LEU A 235 19.43 -8.69 24.95
C LEU A 235 20.90 -8.28 24.79
N ALA A 236 21.38 -7.34 25.62
CA ALA A 236 22.76 -6.88 25.60
C ALA A 236 23.75 -8.00 25.92
N GLU A 237 23.49 -8.80 26.95
CA GLU A 237 24.33 -9.94 27.31
C GLU A 237 24.40 -10.95 26.16
N ARG A 238 23.27 -11.29 25.55
CA ARG A 238 23.21 -12.23 24.42
C ARG A 238 24.04 -11.73 23.23
N ILE A 239 23.89 -10.45 22.87
CA ILE A 239 24.64 -9.83 21.77
C ILE A 239 26.13 -9.75 22.11
N ARG A 240 26.49 -9.34 23.33
CA ARG A 240 27.88 -9.25 23.79
C ARG A 240 28.59 -10.60 23.69
N ASN A 241 27.92 -11.66 24.14
CA ASN A 241 28.45 -13.03 24.13
C ASN A 241 28.58 -13.58 22.71
N ALA A 242 27.72 -13.16 21.78
CA ALA A 242 27.78 -13.60 20.39
C ALA A 242 28.98 -13.06 19.60
N TYR A 243 29.61 -11.97 20.04
CA TYR A 243 30.78 -11.45 19.33
C TYR A 243 31.95 -12.42 19.35
N GLY A 244 32.43 -12.88 20.52
CA GLY A 244 33.73 -13.55 20.58
C GLY A 244 34.79 -12.75 19.81
N ASP A 245 35.38 -13.36 18.76
CA ASP A 245 36.33 -12.72 17.82
C ASP A 245 35.67 -12.07 16.58
N ARG A 246 34.35 -12.22 16.40
CA ARG A 246 33.57 -11.64 15.30
C ARG A 246 33.61 -10.10 15.36
N LYS A 247 33.58 -9.48 14.18
CA LYS A 247 33.45 -8.01 14.06
C LYS A 247 32.00 -7.56 13.85
N LEU A 248 31.14 -8.44 13.36
CA LEU A 248 29.73 -8.18 13.08
C LEU A 248 28.87 -9.23 13.79
N VAL A 249 27.80 -8.75 14.44
CA VAL A 249 26.61 -9.55 14.75
C VAL A 249 25.49 -9.02 13.86
N ASN A 250 24.95 -9.88 13.01
CA ASN A 250 23.87 -9.57 12.08
C ASN A 250 22.62 -10.35 12.46
N ILE A 251 21.50 -9.68 12.71
CA ILE A 251 20.25 -10.27 13.19
C ILE A 251 19.14 -9.83 12.23
N ALA A 252 18.26 -10.76 11.86
CA ALA A 252 17.05 -10.46 11.09
C ALA A 252 15.84 -11.20 11.65
N THR A 253 14.71 -10.51 11.80
CA THR A 253 13.44 -11.06 12.28
C THR A 253 12.27 -10.35 11.59
N ASP A 254 11.07 -10.89 11.75
CA ASP A 254 9.86 -10.09 11.55
C ASP A 254 9.89 -8.87 12.48
N GLY A 255 9.50 -7.72 11.94
CA GLY A 255 9.55 -6.45 12.65
C GLY A 255 8.48 -6.36 13.74
N GLU A 256 7.39 -7.10 13.56
CA GLU A 256 6.28 -7.23 14.50
C GLU A 256 6.71 -7.84 15.85
N SER A 257 7.89 -8.47 15.93
CA SER A 257 8.51 -8.89 17.21
C SER A 257 8.80 -7.72 18.15
N TYR A 258 9.09 -6.53 17.62
CA TYR A 258 9.46 -5.36 18.42
C TYR A 258 8.24 -4.61 18.95
N GLY A 259 7.22 -5.31 19.45
CA GLY A 259 6.04 -4.70 20.09
C GLY A 259 4.77 -5.56 20.01
N HIS A 260 4.42 -6.08 18.83
CA HIS A 260 3.17 -6.82 18.65
C HIS A 260 3.27 -8.26 19.19
N HIS A 261 4.30 -9.01 18.77
CA HIS A 261 4.51 -10.38 19.27
C HIS A 261 5.15 -10.41 20.67
N GLU A 262 6.01 -9.43 20.98
CA GLU A 262 6.50 -9.17 22.35
C GLU A 262 6.07 -7.77 22.80
N PRO A 263 5.06 -7.65 23.67
CA PRO A 263 4.65 -6.38 24.24
C PRO A 263 5.84 -5.62 24.85
N PHE A 264 5.95 -4.33 24.54
CA PHE A 264 7.04 -3.45 24.97
C PHE A 264 8.44 -3.81 24.41
N GLY A 265 8.51 -4.67 23.39
CA GLY A 265 9.78 -4.98 22.71
C GLY A 265 10.46 -3.74 22.11
N ASP A 266 9.68 -2.72 21.71
CA ASP A 266 10.19 -1.42 21.27
C ASP A 266 10.97 -0.71 22.38
N MET A 267 10.49 -0.76 23.63
CA MET A 267 11.13 -0.12 24.78
C MET A 267 12.43 -0.84 25.18
N CYS A 268 12.45 -2.16 25.02
CA CYS A 268 13.68 -2.95 25.19
C CYS A 268 14.75 -2.50 24.20
N LEU A 269 14.40 -2.33 22.92
CA LEU A 269 15.31 -1.79 21.91
C LEU A 269 15.76 -0.36 22.24
N ALA A 270 14.83 0.52 22.63
CA ALA A 270 15.13 1.90 22.97
C ALA A 270 16.16 1.97 24.12
N ARG A 271 15.97 1.17 25.16
CA ARG A 271 16.89 1.09 26.29
C ARG A 271 18.25 0.51 25.89
N TYR A 272 18.25 -0.53 25.05
CA TYR A 272 19.48 -1.14 24.54
C TYR A 272 20.33 -0.13 23.75
N PHE A 273 19.72 0.65 22.84
CA PHE A 273 20.43 1.65 22.04
C PHE A 273 20.83 2.90 22.84
N GLN A 274 20.12 3.25 23.92
CA GLN A 274 20.49 4.39 24.75
C GLN A 274 21.72 4.10 25.62
N ASP A 275 21.79 2.92 26.24
CA ASP A 275 22.78 2.66 27.29
C ASP A 275 23.77 1.56 26.92
N ASN A 276 23.26 0.39 26.52
CA ASN A 276 24.07 -0.82 26.43
C ASN A 276 25.11 -0.76 25.30
N ILE A 277 24.77 -0.16 24.16
CA ILE A 277 25.72 -0.06 23.03
C ILE A 277 26.98 0.74 23.38
N HIS A 278 26.85 1.76 24.23
CA HIS A 278 27.97 2.60 24.65
C HIS A 278 28.85 1.85 25.66
N TYR A 279 28.21 1.17 26.61
CA TYR A 279 28.91 0.33 27.58
C TYR A 279 29.69 -0.80 26.89
N ASP A 280 29.11 -1.42 25.87
CA ASP A 280 29.70 -2.55 25.14
C ASP A 280 30.63 -2.14 23.99
N ASN A 281 30.78 -0.84 23.73
CA ASN A 281 31.53 -0.28 22.59
C ASN A 281 31.11 -0.90 21.24
N ILE A 282 29.80 -1.04 21.05
CA ILE A 282 29.15 -1.56 19.84
C ILE A 282 28.65 -0.39 19.00
N THR A 283 28.90 -0.44 17.70
CA THR A 283 28.40 0.54 16.74
C THR A 283 27.19 -0.04 15.98
N PRO A 284 25.96 0.47 16.21
CA PRO A 284 24.82 0.14 15.36
C PRO A 284 25.06 0.65 13.94
N THR A 285 24.93 -0.24 12.96
CA THR A 285 25.16 0.03 11.53
C THR A 285 24.05 -0.57 10.68
N ASN A 286 24.05 -0.27 9.38
CA ASN A 286 23.25 -0.95 8.37
C ASN A 286 24.12 -1.72 7.38
N TYR A 287 23.46 -2.52 6.53
CA TYR A 287 24.10 -3.38 5.53
C TYR A 287 24.91 -2.60 4.50
N GLU A 288 24.41 -1.46 4.01
CA GLU A 288 25.11 -0.65 3.02
C GLU A 288 26.42 -0.07 3.57
N HIS A 289 26.37 0.51 4.77
CA HIS A 289 27.57 1.01 5.44
C HIS A 289 28.56 -0.12 5.69
N TYR A 290 28.11 -1.27 6.21
CA TYR A 290 29.01 -2.39 6.48
C TYR A 290 29.65 -2.95 5.20
N LEU A 291 28.89 -3.10 4.10
CA LEU A 291 29.44 -3.50 2.80
C LEU A 291 30.51 -2.55 2.28
N SER A 292 30.37 -1.24 2.54
CA SER A 292 31.34 -0.24 2.06
C SER A 292 32.71 -0.38 2.72
N ILE A 293 32.77 -0.90 3.95
CA ILE A 293 34.01 -1.08 4.71
C ILE A 293 34.49 -2.54 4.75
N CYS A 294 33.60 -3.50 4.52
CA CYS A 294 33.86 -4.94 4.57
C CYS A 294 33.16 -5.65 3.38
N PRO A 295 33.69 -5.52 2.15
CA PRO A 295 33.12 -6.17 0.99
C PRO A 295 33.28 -7.69 1.05
N PRO A 296 32.39 -8.47 0.39
CA PRO A 296 32.53 -9.92 0.35
C PRO A 296 33.84 -10.35 -0.32
N SER A 297 34.47 -11.38 0.23
CA SER A 297 35.72 -11.97 -0.30
C SER A 297 35.57 -13.43 -0.74
N GLU A 298 34.48 -14.08 -0.34
CA GLU A 298 34.21 -15.49 -0.63
C GLU A 298 32.88 -15.63 -1.37
N GLU A 299 32.74 -16.74 -2.10
CA GLU A 299 31.51 -17.10 -2.79
C GLU A 299 30.72 -18.13 -2.00
N VAL A 300 29.41 -17.96 -1.92
CA VAL A 300 28.49 -18.94 -1.34
C VAL A 300 27.68 -19.64 -2.44
N ILE A 301 27.44 -20.94 -2.25
CA ILE A 301 26.55 -21.77 -3.05
C ILE A 301 25.33 -22.10 -2.19
N LEU A 302 24.14 -21.85 -2.73
CA LEU A 302 22.88 -22.13 -2.05
C LEU A 302 22.48 -23.60 -2.17
N HIS A 303 21.64 -24.05 -1.25
CA HIS A 303 20.85 -25.25 -1.49
C HIS A 303 19.90 -25.01 -2.68
N GLU A 304 19.68 -26.05 -3.49
CA GLU A 304 18.75 -25.97 -4.62
C GLU A 304 17.27 -25.99 -4.15
N GLY A 305 17.02 -26.44 -2.92
CA GLY A 305 15.68 -26.71 -2.41
C GLY A 305 15.01 -27.91 -3.09
N GLU A 306 13.79 -28.24 -2.66
CA GLU A 306 13.08 -29.38 -3.22
C GLU A 306 12.71 -29.14 -4.69
N GLY A 307 12.95 -30.15 -5.53
CA GLY A 307 12.74 -30.07 -6.97
C GLY A 307 13.51 -28.92 -7.66
N LYS A 308 14.60 -28.44 -7.04
CA LYS A 308 15.44 -27.33 -7.53
C LYS A 308 14.71 -26.00 -7.70
N ARG A 309 13.62 -25.79 -6.97
CA ARG A 309 12.79 -24.58 -7.10
C ARG A 309 13.30 -23.40 -6.30
N GLY A 310 14.18 -23.62 -5.32
CA GLY A 310 14.70 -22.58 -4.45
C GLY A 310 14.46 -22.86 -2.97
N THR A 311 15.02 -22.00 -2.15
CA THR A 311 15.00 -22.09 -0.68
C THR A 311 14.24 -20.92 -0.06
N SER A 312 13.89 -21.01 1.23
CA SER A 312 13.32 -19.92 2.03
C SER A 312 13.77 -20.05 3.48
N TRP A 313 13.54 -19.03 4.32
CA TRP A 313 13.88 -19.09 5.75
C TRP A 313 12.86 -19.86 6.61
N SER A 314 11.62 -20.00 6.13
CA SER A 314 10.47 -20.45 6.92
C SER A 314 9.95 -21.81 6.49
N CYS A 315 10.65 -22.49 5.58
CA CYS A 315 10.34 -23.86 5.17
C CYS A 315 11.61 -24.68 4.92
N SER A 316 11.78 -25.77 5.66
CA SER A 316 12.90 -26.71 5.49
C SER A 316 12.91 -27.41 4.13
N HIS A 317 11.76 -27.45 3.45
CA HIS A 317 11.58 -28.03 2.12
C HIS A 317 11.78 -26.99 1.00
N GLY A 318 12.35 -25.83 1.32
CA GLY A 318 12.63 -24.76 0.37
C GLY A 318 11.42 -23.86 0.15
N VAL A 319 10.81 -23.88 -1.04
CA VAL A 319 9.62 -23.06 -1.37
C VAL A 319 8.30 -23.84 -1.40
N GLU A 320 8.31 -25.10 -0.96
CA GLU A 320 7.15 -25.99 -1.05
C GLU A 320 5.98 -25.58 -0.16
N ARG A 321 6.20 -24.81 0.91
CA ARG A 321 5.12 -24.25 1.75
C ARG A 321 4.07 -23.51 0.93
N TRP A 322 4.44 -22.88 -0.19
CA TRP A 322 3.52 -22.07 -1.03
C TRP A 322 3.05 -22.80 -2.29
N ARG A 323 3.16 -24.13 -2.33
CA ARG A 323 2.76 -24.92 -3.50
C ARG A 323 2.25 -26.33 -3.16
N SER A 324 2.82 -27.02 -2.18
CA SER A 324 2.55 -28.44 -1.95
C SER A 324 2.35 -28.77 -0.47
N ASN A 325 1.96 -30.03 -0.20
CA ASN A 325 1.84 -30.55 1.17
C ASN A 325 3.20 -30.91 1.75
N CYS A 326 3.97 -29.89 2.16
CA CYS A 326 5.26 -30.08 2.82
C CYS A 326 5.16 -30.20 4.35
N GLY A 327 3.94 -30.25 4.92
CA GLY A 327 3.67 -30.28 6.36
C GLY A 327 3.93 -28.98 7.12
N CYS A 328 4.74 -28.05 6.59
CA CYS A 328 5.05 -26.79 7.27
C CYS A 328 3.82 -25.88 7.42
N GLY A 329 3.58 -25.37 8.64
CA GLY A 329 2.41 -24.55 8.96
C GLY A 329 1.20 -25.33 9.47
N GLY A 330 1.27 -26.67 9.48
CA GLY A 330 0.37 -27.53 10.24
C GLY A 330 1.05 -28.08 11.51
N ASP A 331 0.29 -28.80 12.34
CA ASP A 331 0.78 -29.53 13.52
C ASP A 331 1.43 -30.89 13.18
N GLY A 332 1.73 -31.12 11.90
CA GLY A 332 2.24 -32.38 11.36
C GLY A 332 1.19 -33.46 11.11
N VAL A 333 -0.07 -33.24 11.50
CA VAL A 333 -1.20 -34.16 11.29
C VAL A 333 -2.16 -33.65 10.23
N ILE A 334 -2.22 -32.33 10.03
CA ILE A 334 -3.10 -31.66 9.06
C ILE A 334 -2.64 -31.87 7.61
N ASP A 335 -3.58 -32.21 6.72
CA ASP A 335 -3.32 -32.32 5.28
C ASP A 335 -3.25 -30.93 4.62
N LEU A 336 -2.12 -30.60 4.01
CA LEU A 336 -1.91 -29.31 3.35
C LEU A 336 -1.98 -29.43 1.81
N SER A 337 -2.59 -30.52 1.29
CA SER A 337 -2.75 -30.78 -0.15
C SER A 337 -3.54 -29.68 -0.88
N TRP A 338 -4.39 -28.95 -0.15
CA TRP A 338 -5.18 -27.82 -0.65
C TRP A 338 -4.33 -26.75 -1.34
N ARG A 339 -3.08 -26.57 -0.89
CA ARG A 339 -2.13 -25.59 -1.42
C ARG A 339 -1.89 -25.78 -2.92
N THR A 340 -1.86 -27.03 -3.38
CA THR A 340 -1.65 -27.39 -4.79
C THR A 340 -2.81 -26.91 -5.65
N GLY A 341 -4.05 -27.25 -5.30
CA GLY A 341 -5.23 -26.87 -6.06
C GLY A 341 -5.42 -25.35 -6.14
N LEU A 342 -5.19 -24.65 -5.02
CA LEU A 342 -5.22 -23.18 -5.00
C LEU A 342 -4.15 -22.58 -5.91
N ARG A 343 -2.94 -23.15 -5.89
CA ARG A 343 -1.84 -22.67 -6.71
C ARG A 343 -2.09 -22.88 -8.20
N GLU A 344 -2.56 -24.07 -8.58
CA GLU A 344 -2.92 -24.41 -9.96
C GLU A 344 -4.03 -23.49 -10.49
N ALA A 345 -5.01 -23.15 -9.66
CA ALA A 345 -6.05 -22.18 -10.02
C ALA A 345 -5.44 -20.82 -10.40
N PHE A 346 -4.55 -20.26 -9.57
CA PHE A 346 -3.91 -18.98 -9.91
C PHE A 346 -2.96 -19.08 -11.11
N ASP A 347 -2.32 -20.22 -11.33
CA ASP A 347 -1.49 -20.44 -12.53
C ASP A 347 -2.35 -20.41 -13.81
N ILE A 348 -3.59 -20.89 -13.78
CA ILE A 348 -4.57 -20.76 -14.88
C ILE A 348 -4.90 -19.28 -15.13
N LEU A 349 -5.21 -18.52 -14.06
CA LEU A 349 -5.44 -17.08 -14.15
C LEU A 349 -4.23 -16.37 -14.76
N ARG A 350 -3.01 -16.73 -14.35
CA ARG A 350 -1.80 -16.12 -14.87
C ARG A 350 -1.55 -16.49 -16.33
N ASN A 351 -1.86 -17.71 -16.76
CA ASN A 351 -1.77 -18.10 -18.17
C ASN A 351 -2.78 -17.34 -19.05
N MET A 352 -3.97 -17.03 -18.53
CA MET A 352 -4.93 -16.15 -19.21
C MET A 352 -4.33 -14.75 -19.44
N GLN A 353 -3.61 -14.19 -18.47
CA GLN A 353 -2.96 -12.89 -18.63
C GLN A 353 -1.95 -12.89 -19.79
N ASP A 354 -1.19 -13.96 -20.00
CA ASP A 354 -0.27 -14.03 -21.15
C ASP A 354 -1.00 -13.96 -22.49
N LYS A 355 -2.17 -14.61 -22.58
CA LYS A 355 -3.05 -14.53 -23.76
C LYS A 355 -3.62 -13.11 -23.94
N LEU A 356 -4.00 -12.42 -22.86
CA LEU A 356 -4.45 -11.03 -22.92
C LEU A 356 -3.34 -10.09 -23.42
N PHE A 357 -2.12 -10.20 -22.88
CA PHE A 357 -1.00 -9.41 -23.37
C PHE A 357 -0.65 -9.74 -24.82
N ALA A 358 -0.74 -11.00 -25.24
CA ALA A 358 -0.53 -11.38 -26.64
C ALA A 358 -1.62 -10.80 -27.57
N LEU A 359 -2.86 -10.67 -27.10
CA LEU A 359 -3.97 -10.10 -27.88
C LEU A 359 -3.88 -8.57 -27.98
N PHE A 360 -3.49 -7.88 -26.91
CA PHE A 360 -3.61 -6.42 -26.80
C PHE A 360 -2.28 -5.65 -26.92
N LEU A 361 -1.14 -6.27 -26.56
CA LEU A 361 0.19 -5.66 -26.57
C LEU A 361 1.21 -6.62 -27.20
N ASN A 362 1.00 -6.95 -28.48
CA ASN A 362 1.85 -7.87 -29.24
C ASN A 362 3.11 -7.17 -29.82
N PHE A 363 4.04 -6.80 -28.96
CA PHE A 363 5.36 -6.34 -29.40
C PHE A 363 6.41 -7.44 -29.35
N THR A 364 7.38 -7.33 -30.24
CA THR A 364 8.63 -8.09 -30.24
C THR A 364 9.43 -7.78 -28.96
N ASN A 365 9.13 -8.53 -27.89
CA ASN A 365 9.78 -8.68 -26.58
C ASN A 365 10.26 -7.46 -25.75
N GLU A 366 10.80 -6.37 -26.30
CA GLU A 366 11.39 -5.29 -25.49
C GLU A 366 10.35 -4.33 -24.86
N SER A 367 9.31 -3.94 -25.59
CA SER A 367 8.32 -2.97 -25.08
C SER A 367 7.23 -3.59 -24.20
N ARG A 368 7.01 -4.92 -24.26
CA ARG A 368 6.01 -5.63 -23.42
C ARG A 368 6.38 -5.57 -21.94
N ASN A 369 7.66 -5.76 -21.62
CA ASN A 369 8.13 -5.81 -20.24
C ASN A 369 8.19 -4.40 -19.63
N SER A 370 8.65 -3.42 -20.40
CA SER A 370 8.71 -2.02 -19.95
C SER A 370 7.36 -1.47 -19.49
N LEU A 371 6.26 -1.71 -20.22
CA LEU A 371 4.94 -1.20 -19.81
C LEU A 371 4.42 -1.81 -18.51
N ARG A 372 4.72 -3.08 -18.24
CA ARG A 372 4.35 -3.74 -16.98
C ARG A 372 5.15 -3.18 -15.82
N GLU A 373 6.44 -3.00 -16.04
CA GLU A 373 7.39 -2.50 -15.04
C GLU A 373 7.07 -1.05 -14.65
N GLU A 374 6.78 -0.18 -15.61
CA GLU A 374 6.50 1.25 -15.37
C GLU A 374 5.09 1.54 -14.83
N TYR A 375 4.17 0.57 -14.86
CA TYR A 375 2.77 0.80 -14.47
C TYR A 375 2.61 1.32 -13.04
N VAL A 376 3.26 0.70 -12.06
CA VAL A 376 3.19 1.16 -10.66
C VAL A 376 3.85 2.51 -10.47
N ARG A 377 4.86 2.84 -11.27
CA ARG A 377 5.49 4.16 -11.22
C ARG A 377 4.52 5.26 -11.63
N ALA A 378 3.73 5.03 -12.67
CA ALA A 378 2.64 5.93 -13.09
C ALA A 378 1.53 6.08 -12.02
N ILE A 379 1.28 5.06 -11.20
CA ILE A 379 0.33 5.17 -10.08
C ILE A 379 0.85 6.14 -8.98
N TYR A 380 2.16 6.34 -8.90
CA TYR A 380 2.80 7.09 -7.82
C TYR A 380 3.20 8.51 -8.17
N ASN A 381 3.24 8.88 -9.45
CA ASN A 381 3.73 10.17 -9.91
C ASN A 381 2.99 10.63 -11.17
N ASP A 382 2.39 11.81 -11.10
CA ASP A 382 1.60 12.41 -12.18
C ASP A 382 2.42 12.63 -13.47
N SER A 383 3.72 12.93 -13.35
CA SER A 383 4.61 13.08 -14.53
C SER A 383 4.90 11.74 -15.22
N ASP A 384 5.14 10.68 -14.44
CA ASP A 384 5.37 9.33 -14.98
C ASP A 384 4.07 8.76 -15.59
N ALA A 385 2.90 9.16 -15.06
CA ALA A 385 1.60 8.80 -15.63
C ALA A 385 1.40 9.38 -17.04
N LYS A 386 1.80 10.64 -17.25
CA LYS A 386 1.79 11.29 -18.56
C LYS A 386 2.69 10.56 -19.56
N ASP A 387 3.93 10.26 -19.16
CA ASP A 387 4.88 9.54 -20.01
C ASP A 387 4.34 8.15 -20.38
N LEU A 388 3.78 7.42 -19.41
CA LEU A 388 3.16 6.12 -19.65
C LEU A 388 1.99 6.21 -20.62
N TYR A 389 1.13 7.23 -20.47
CA TYR A 389 0.03 7.50 -21.40
C TYR A 389 0.53 7.76 -22.82
N GLU A 390 1.53 8.61 -22.99
CA GLU A 390 2.12 8.94 -24.30
C GLU A 390 2.76 7.71 -24.98
N ILE A 391 3.34 6.81 -24.20
CA ILE A 391 3.89 5.55 -24.72
C ILE A 391 2.77 4.57 -25.07
N CYS A 392 1.82 4.33 -24.17
CA CYS A 392 0.82 3.29 -24.34
C CYS A 392 -0.24 3.63 -25.40
N SER A 393 -0.60 4.90 -25.53
CA SER A 393 -1.60 5.40 -26.51
C SER A 393 -1.21 5.14 -27.98
N LYS A 394 0.06 4.88 -28.26
CA LYS A 394 0.56 4.48 -29.59
C LYS A 394 0.13 3.06 -30.00
N TYR A 395 -0.31 2.25 -29.04
CA TYR A 395 -0.40 0.81 -29.20
C TYR A 395 -1.74 0.23 -28.80
N ILE A 396 -2.37 0.82 -27.79
CA ILE A 396 -3.60 0.36 -27.19
C ILE A 396 -4.38 1.57 -26.69
N SER A 397 -5.71 1.50 -26.68
CA SER A 397 -6.46 2.58 -26.04
C SER A 397 -6.14 2.62 -24.54
N PHE A 398 -6.08 3.81 -23.95
CA PHE A 398 -5.76 3.93 -22.53
C PHE A 398 -6.70 3.11 -21.65
N LYS A 399 -7.99 3.08 -21.98
CA LYS A 399 -8.98 2.23 -21.30
C LYS A 399 -8.61 0.75 -21.34
N GLU A 400 -8.29 0.21 -22.51
CA GLU A 400 -7.89 -1.19 -22.66
C GLU A 400 -6.56 -1.47 -21.95
N PHE A 401 -5.61 -0.52 -21.96
CA PHE A 401 -4.36 -0.60 -21.22
C PHE A 401 -4.59 -0.73 -19.72
N ILE A 402 -5.45 0.13 -19.15
CA ILE A 402 -5.76 0.08 -17.73
C ILE A 402 -6.43 -1.23 -17.36
N PHE A 403 -7.44 -1.68 -18.10
CA PHE A 403 -8.07 -2.96 -17.78
C PHE A 403 -7.08 -4.13 -17.89
N LEU A 404 -6.17 -4.11 -18.87
CA LEU A 404 -5.11 -5.10 -18.97
C LEU A 404 -4.17 -5.06 -17.77
N MET A 405 -3.71 -3.87 -17.37
CA MET A 405 -2.76 -3.71 -16.28
C MET A 405 -3.37 -3.93 -14.90
N GLU A 406 -4.62 -3.53 -14.68
CA GLU A 406 -5.37 -3.84 -13.46
C GLU A 406 -5.67 -5.34 -13.36
N SER A 407 -6.10 -5.98 -14.45
CA SER A 407 -6.25 -7.44 -14.51
C SER A 407 -4.93 -8.14 -14.16
N TYR A 408 -3.82 -7.67 -14.73
CA TYR A 408 -2.49 -8.20 -14.45
C TYR A 408 -2.05 -7.96 -13.00
N LYS A 409 -2.17 -6.73 -12.48
CA LYS A 409 -1.84 -6.38 -11.09
C LYS A 409 -2.58 -7.29 -10.11
N TYR A 410 -3.90 -7.43 -10.25
CA TYR A 410 -4.68 -8.28 -9.36
C TYR A 410 -4.38 -9.77 -9.53
N SER A 411 -3.97 -10.22 -10.72
CA SER A 411 -3.46 -11.59 -10.89
C SER A 411 -2.19 -11.85 -10.09
N LEU A 412 -1.31 -10.85 -9.96
CA LEU A 412 -0.11 -10.96 -9.12
C LEU A 412 -0.48 -10.94 -7.63
N PHE A 413 -1.43 -10.09 -7.21
CA PHE A 413 -1.90 -10.01 -5.82
C PHE A 413 -2.52 -11.33 -5.32
N ALA A 414 -3.11 -12.12 -6.21
CA ALA A 414 -3.57 -13.47 -5.88
C ALA A 414 -2.44 -14.39 -5.39
N TYR A 415 -1.17 -14.07 -5.67
CA TYR A 415 0.01 -14.81 -5.20
C TYR A 415 0.66 -14.27 -3.92
N THR A 416 0.00 -13.37 -3.18
CA THR A 416 0.48 -12.91 -1.87
C THR A 416 0.75 -14.12 -0.96
N SER A 417 1.97 -14.24 -0.42
CA SER A 417 2.43 -15.49 0.23
C SER A 417 1.60 -15.93 1.44
N CYS A 418 0.99 -14.97 2.17
CA CYS A 418 0.17 -15.24 3.36
C CYS A 418 -0.98 -16.19 3.08
N GLY A 419 -1.51 -16.22 1.84
CA GLY A 419 -2.59 -17.12 1.44
C GLY A 419 -2.23 -18.61 1.43
N TRP A 420 -0.95 -18.98 1.59
CA TRP A 420 -0.52 -20.39 1.76
C TRP A 420 0.20 -20.65 3.09
N PHE A 421 0.46 -19.62 3.91
CA PHE A 421 1.38 -19.75 5.03
C PHE A 421 0.84 -20.65 6.15
N PHE A 422 -0.47 -20.60 6.35
CA PHE A 422 -1.21 -21.22 7.46
C PHE A 422 -1.83 -22.59 7.08
N GLU A 423 -2.69 -23.10 7.97
CA GLU A 423 -3.19 -24.48 7.98
C GLU A 423 -4.34 -24.76 6.99
N ASP A 424 -5.11 -23.76 6.59
CA ASP A 424 -6.39 -24.02 5.90
C ASP A 424 -6.80 -22.94 4.88
N VAL A 425 -7.45 -23.40 3.79
CA VAL A 425 -7.91 -22.54 2.67
C VAL A 425 -9.11 -21.65 3.01
N SER A 426 -9.83 -21.90 4.10
CA SER A 426 -10.98 -21.10 4.53
C SER A 426 -10.62 -19.89 5.38
N ARG A 427 -9.34 -19.68 5.66
CA ARG A 427 -8.87 -18.50 6.40
C ARG A 427 -9.03 -17.22 5.55
N ILE A 428 -8.89 -16.08 6.21
CA ILE A 428 -9.03 -14.77 5.55
C ILE A 428 -7.98 -14.57 4.45
N GLU A 429 -6.75 -15.04 4.65
CA GLU A 429 -5.64 -14.81 3.73
C GLU A 429 -5.85 -15.50 2.36
N PRO A 430 -6.17 -16.81 2.26
CA PRO A 430 -6.54 -17.42 0.99
C PRO A 430 -7.82 -16.83 0.37
N ILE A 431 -8.82 -16.45 1.18
CA ILE A 431 -10.04 -15.80 0.68
C ILE A 431 -9.71 -14.45 0.02
N LYS A 432 -8.82 -13.65 0.60
CA LYS A 432 -8.35 -12.39 0.00
C LYS A 432 -7.63 -12.64 -1.33
N ASN A 433 -6.75 -13.63 -1.40
CA ASN A 433 -6.11 -14.02 -2.68
C ASN A 433 -7.13 -14.39 -3.75
N MET A 434 -8.18 -15.12 -3.38
CA MET A 434 -9.30 -15.45 -4.27
C MET A 434 -10.13 -14.22 -4.69
N GLN A 435 -10.31 -13.22 -3.82
CA GLN A 435 -10.95 -11.95 -4.18
C GLN A 435 -10.13 -11.18 -5.23
N TYR A 436 -8.79 -11.15 -5.07
CA TYR A 436 -7.91 -10.57 -6.08
C TYR A 436 -8.01 -11.33 -7.42
N ALA A 437 -8.13 -12.65 -7.39
CA ALA A 437 -8.36 -13.44 -8.60
C ALA A 437 -9.69 -13.10 -9.30
N GLU A 438 -10.81 -12.96 -8.58
CA GLU A 438 -12.08 -12.54 -9.20
C GLU A 438 -11.98 -11.11 -9.75
N ARG A 439 -11.31 -10.19 -9.05
CA ARG A 439 -11.08 -8.83 -9.56
C ARG A 439 -10.26 -8.85 -10.86
N SER A 440 -9.27 -9.72 -10.95
CA SER A 440 -8.51 -9.93 -12.18
C SER A 440 -9.40 -10.41 -13.33
N PHE A 441 -10.24 -11.43 -13.09
CA PHE A 441 -11.21 -11.91 -14.09
C PHE A 441 -12.21 -10.83 -14.49
N HIS A 442 -12.68 -10.02 -13.55
CA HIS A 442 -13.59 -8.92 -13.82
C HIS A 442 -13.00 -7.94 -14.84
N TYR A 443 -11.77 -7.48 -14.62
CA TYR A 443 -11.08 -6.61 -15.58
C TYR A 443 -10.81 -7.30 -16.92
N ALA A 444 -10.47 -8.59 -16.90
CA ALA A 444 -10.31 -9.36 -18.14
C ALA A 444 -11.61 -9.40 -18.95
N ARG A 445 -12.75 -9.67 -18.31
CA ARG A 445 -14.07 -9.68 -18.98
C ARG A 445 -14.43 -8.30 -19.52
N MET A 446 -14.16 -7.23 -18.77
CA MET A 446 -14.39 -5.85 -19.24
C MET A 446 -13.52 -5.51 -20.45
N LEU A 447 -12.27 -5.94 -20.45
CA LEU A 447 -11.33 -5.74 -21.54
C LEU A 447 -11.78 -6.46 -22.83
N VAL A 448 -12.39 -7.63 -22.72
CA VAL A 448 -12.77 -8.46 -23.87
C VAL A 448 -14.25 -8.46 -24.22
N LYS A 449 -15.09 -7.64 -23.55
CA LYS A 449 -16.57 -7.66 -23.68
C LYS A 449 -17.07 -7.68 -25.13
N ASP A 450 -16.41 -6.97 -26.03
CA ASP A 450 -16.76 -6.85 -27.45
C ASP A 450 -15.71 -7.49 -28.38
N LYS A 451 -14.94 -8.45 -27.88
CA LYS A 451 -13.85 -9.14 -28.61
C LYS A 451 -14.11 -10.64 -28.65
N ASN A 452 -13.64 -11.31 -29.70
CA ASN A 452 -13.68 -12.77 -29.77
C ASN A 452 -12.54 -13.39 -28.95
N ALA A 453 -12.71 -13.46 -27.63
CA ALA A 453 -11.72 -13.98 -26.68
C ALA A 453 -12.35 -15.01 -25.72
N PRO A 454 -12.82 -16.18 -26.22
CA PRO A 454 -13.47 -17.20 -25.39
C PRO A 454 -12.55 -17.76 -24.31
N PHE A 455 -11.23 -17.67 -24.52
CA PHE A 455 -10.21 -18.15 -23.58
C PHE A 455 -10.30 -17.51 -22.18
N VAL A 456 -10.91 -16.32 -22.02
CA VAL A 456 -11.11 -15.70 -20.70
C VAL A 456 -12.12 -16.49 -19.88
N GLU A 457 -13.24 -16.87 -20.50
CA GLU A 457 -14.26 -17.67 -19.83
C GLU A 457 -13.84 -19.14 -19.70
N GLU A 458 -13.14 -19.69 -20.69
CA GLU A 458 -12.52 -21.03 -20.57
C GLU A 458 -11.56 -21.10 -19.38
N ALA A 459 -10.68 -20.11 -19.23
CA ALA A 459 -9.77 -20.01 -18.09
C ALA A 459 -10.53 -19.86 -16.76
N TYR A 460 -11.65 -19.14 -16.74
CA TYR A 460 -12.50 -19.05 -15.56
C TYR A 460 -13.11 -20.41 -15.16
N GLN A 461 -13.58 -21.19 -16.14
CA GLN A 461 -14.12 -22.53 -15.87
C GLN A 461 -13.04 -23.52 -15.42
N GLU A 462 -11.84 -23.44 -15.99
CA GLU A 462 -10.68 -24.23 -15.55
C GLU A 462 -10.24 -23.82 -14.13
N PHE A 463 -10.22 -22.53 -13.84
CA PHE A 463 -9.92 -21.98 -12.51
C PHE A 463 -10.87 -22.55 -11.44
N LEU A 464 -12.20 -22.55 -11.70
CA LEU A 464 -13.17 -23.12 -10.77
C LEU A 464 -12.98 -24.63 -10.55
N LYS A 465 -12.57 -25.37 -11.60
CA LYS A 465 -12.25 -26.81 -11.49
C LYS A 465 -11.00 -27.04 -10.64
N ALA A 466 -9.98 -26.19 -10.77
CA ALA A 466 -8.78 -26.28 -9.94
C ALA A 466 -9.07 -25.93 -8.47
N LEU A 467 -9.92 -24.93 -8.20
CA LEU A 467 -10.36 -24.63 -6.83
C LEU A 467 -11.15 -25.77 -6.17
N GLU A 468 -11.85 -26.58 -6.96
CA GLU A 468 -12.59 -27.74 -6.46
C GLU A 468 -11.65 -28.81 -5.87
N THR A 469 -10.40 -28.91 -6.33
CA THR A 469 -9.42 -29.88 -5.81
C THR A 469 -8.77 -29.43 -4.50
N SER A 470 -8.94 -28.16 -4.13
CA SER A 470 -8.38 -27.58 -2.91
C SER A 470 -9.37 -27.72 -1.75
N ILE A 471 -9.23 -28.77 -0.93
CA ILE A 471 -10.19 -29.13 0.12
C ILE A 471 -9.78 -28.55 1.48
N SER A 472 -10.73 -27.95 2.21
CA SER A 472 -10.50 -27.46 3.57
C SER A 472 -10.37 -28.59 4.59
N ASN A 473 -9.51 -28.36 5.57
CA ASN A 473 -9.29 -29.14 6.77
C ASN A 473 -10.38 -28.97 7.83
N LYS A 474 -11.35 -28.07 7.62
CA LYS A 474 -12.55 -27.99 8.48
C LYS A 474 -13.42 -29.23 8.32
N LYS A 475 -14.21 -29.56 9.35
CA LYS A 475 -15.02 -30.81 9.41
C LYS A 475 -16.03 -30.91 8.27
N GLU A 476 -16.51 -29.78 7.77
CA GLU A 476 -17.46 -29.69 6.68
C GLU A 476 -16.82 -30.02 5.32
N HIS A 477 -15.48 -30.05 5.25
CA HIS A 477 -14.69 -30.38 4.05
C HIS A 477 -15.10 -29.60 2.79
N HIS A 478 -15.48 -28.33 2.97
CA HIS A 478 -15.75 -27.43 1.86
C HIS A 478 -14.50 -27.19 1.02
N THR A 479 -14.67 -26.95 -0.28
CA THR A 479 -13.57 -26.68 -1.22
C THR A 479 -13.24 -25.20 -1.27
N ALA A 480 -12.07 -24.84 -1.81
CA ALA A 480 -11.74 -23.46 -2.12
C ALA A 480 -12.76 -22.85 -3.08
N ARG A 481 -13.35 -23.65 -3.97
CA ARG A 481 -14.45 -23.20 -4.84
C ARG A 481 -15.67 -22.78 -4.04
N TYR A 482 -16.06 -23.54 -3.02
CA TYR A 482 -17.16 -23.14 -2.14
C TYR A 482 -16.91 -21.78 -1.50
N PHE A 483 -15.73 -21.56 -0.92
CA PHE A 483 -15.37 -20.26 -0.33
C PHE A 483 -15.22 -19.17 -1.39
N TYR A 484 -14.74 -19.51 -2.57
CA TYR A 484 -14.69 -18.60 -3.70
C TYR A 484 -16.08 -18.10 -4.06
N GLU A 485 -17.03 -19.01 -4.32
CA GLU A 485 -18.38 -18.65 -4.71
C GLU A 485 -19.11 -17.89 -3.59
N LYS A 486 -18.96 -18.33 -2.33
CA LYS A 486 -19.70 -17.76 -1.20
C LYS A 486 -19.10 -16.46 -0.63
N ASN A 487 -17.78 -16.33 -0.61
CA ASN A 487 -17.07 -15.28 0.12
C ASN A 487 -16.17 -14.39 -0.76
N ALA A 488 -15.62 -14.93 -1.85
CA ALA A 488 -14.68 -14.18 -2.70
C ALA A 488 -15.33 -13.53 -3.93
N LYS A 489 -16.23 -14.27 -4.60
CA LYS A 489 -16.91 -13.89 -5.83
C LYS A 489 -18.13 -13.03 -5.56
N ILE A 490 -18.97 -13.46 -4.63
CA ILE A 490 -20.06 -12.63 -4.14
C ILE A 490 -19.38 -11.59 -3.27
N ASP A 491 -19.20 -10.39 -3.82
CA ASP A 491 -18.80 -9.23 -3.05
C ASP A 491 -19.98 -8.73 -2.20
N LEU A 492 -20.43 -9.64 -1.34
CA LEU A 492 -21.54 -9.49 -0.43
C LEU A 492 -21.33 -8.26 0.43
N PHE A 493 -20.09 -8.01 0.84
CA PHE A 493 -19.71 -6.83 1.59
C PHE A 493 -19.99 -5.55 0.81
N THR A 494 -19.51 -5.40 -0.42
CA THR A 494 -19.85 -4.23 -1.25
C THR A 494 -21.34 -4.10 -1.49
N LYS A 495 -22.05 -5.20 -1.77
CA LYS A 495 -23.51 -5.16 -1.97
C LYS A 495 -24.23 -4.69 -0.69
N LEU A 496 -23.89 -5.27 0.47
CA LEU A 496 -24.40 -4.87 1.77
C LEU A 496 -24.06 -3.41 2.07
N TYR A 497 -22.84 -2.97 1.76
CA TYR A 497 -22.37 -1.61 2.00
C TYR A 497 -23.11 -0.57 1.15
N ILE A 498 -23.30 -0.87 -0.14
CA ILE A 498 -24.08 -0.03 -1.05
C ILE A 498 -25.54 0.03 -0.58
N ILE A 499 -26.14 -1.11 -0.20
CA ILE A 499 -27.51 -1.14 0.36
C ILE A 499 -27.57 -0.30 1.63
N ASN A 500 -26.68 -0.52 2.59
CA ASN A 500 -26.63 0.18 3.87
C ASN A 500 -26.56 1.71 3.71
N GLN A 501 -25.69 2.21 2.82
CA GLN A 501 -25.60 3.63 2.49
C GLN A 501 -26.87 4.18 1.83
N PHE A 502 -27.39 3.45 0.83
CA PHE A 502 -28.62 3.85 0.15
C PHE A 502 -29.78 3.98 1.14
N ILE A 503 -29.88 3.06 2.10
CA ILE A 503 -30.92 3.04 3.14
C ILE A 503 -30.80 4.24 4.09
N PHE A 504 -29.61 4.51 4.63
CA PHE A 504 -29.42 5.68 5.49
C PHE A 504 -29.79 6.98 4.77
N ASN A 505 -29.44 7.09 3.49
CA ASN A 505 -29.82 8.24 2.67
C ASN A 505 -31.33 8.29 2.40
N LEU A 506 -31.99 7.16 2.10
CA LEU A 506 -33.43 7.09 1.86
C LEU A 506 -34.22 7.55 3.10
N ILE A 507 -33.80 7.10 4.29
CA ILE A 507 -34.38 7.48 5.58
C ILE A 507 -34.13 8.96 5.88
N ALA A 508 -32.91 9.47 5.62
CA ALA A 508 -32.58 10.88 5.86
C ALA A 508 -33.31 11.85 4.92
N SER A 509 -33.69 11.41 3.71
CA SER A 509 -34.23 12.27 2.66
C SER A 509 -35.77 12.22 2.50
N ASN A 510 -36.49 11.45 3.33
CA ASN A 510 -37.95 11.33 3.36
C ASN A 510 -38.62 10.92 2.00
N TYR A 511 -37.88 10.35 1.05
CA TYR A 511 -38.46 9.84 -0.20
C TYR A 511 -39.14 8.48 0.01
N LYS A 512 -40.30 8.26 -0.64
CA LYS A 512 -41.05 6.98 -0.58
C LYS A 512 -40.46 5.86 -1.44
N GLU A 513 -39.88 6.24 -2.57
CA GLU A 513 -39.30 5.30 -3.55
C GLU A 513 -38.18 6.04 -4.28
N LYS A 514 -37.05 5.36 -4.50
CA LYS A 514 -35.89 5.95 -5.16
C LYS A 514 -35.17 4.89 -5.99
N ASP A 515 -34.77 5.29 -7.20
CA ASP A 515 -33.98 4.48 -8.14
C ASP A 515 -32.63 5.16 -8.32
N ILE A 516 -31.55 4.47 -7.95
CA ILE A 516 -30.19 5.01 -8.04
C ILE A 516 -29.26 3.95 -8.59
N ASN A 517 -28.42 4.38 -9.52
CA ASN A 517 -27.29 3.61 -10.01
C ASN A 517 -26.06 3.92 -9.13
N ILE A 518 -25.56 2.93 -8.40
CA ILE A 518 -24.35 3.06 -7.59
C ILE A 518 -23.30 2.07 -8.09
N PHE A 519 -22.17 2.60 -8.56
CA PHE A 519 -21.07 1.88 -9.22
C PHE A 519 -21.52 1.07 -10.46
N LYS A 520 -22.00 -0.16 -10.25
CA LYS A 520 -22.45 -1.15 -11.25
C LYS A 520 -23.83 -1.74 -10.95
N HIS A 521 -24.47 -1.24 -9.90
CA HIS A 521 -25.70 -1.78 -9.33
C HIS A 521 -26.82 -0.76 -9.47
N ASN A 522 -27.90 -1.16 -10.11
CA ASN A 522 -29.13 -0.39 -10.12
C ASN A 522 -29.96 -0.84 -8.91
N ILE A 523 -30.14 0.06 -7.94
CA ILE A 523 -30.91 -0.21 -6.73
C ILE A 523 -32.25 0.48 -6.83
N LYS A 524 -33.30 -0.32 -6.70
CA LYS A 524 -34.67 0.15 -6.49
C LYS A 524 -35.09 -0.28 -5.11
N ALA A 525 -35.46 0.67 -4.26
CA ALA A 525 -36.05 0.34 -2.97
C ALA A 525 -37.25 1.23 -2.67
N THR A 526 -38.18 0.64 -1.91
CA THR A 526 -39.42 1.26 -1.48
C THR A 526 -39.45 1.27 0.04
N LEU A 527 -39.70 2.44 0.62
CA LEU A 527 -39.93 2.59 2.05
C LEU A 527 -41.34 2.06 2.36
N ILE A 528 -41.43 0.89 3.00
CA ILE A 528 -42.71 0.25 3.33
C ILE A 528 -43.31 0.87 4.59
N ASP A 529 -42.48 1.08 5.61
CA ASP A 529 -42.81 1.86 6.80
C ASP A 529 -41.57 2.64 7.31
N LYS A 530 -41.68 3.33 8.45
CA LYS A 530 -40.64 4.25 8.94
C LYS A 530 -39.25 3.59 9.09
N ASN A 531 -39.21 2.30 9.41
CA ASN A 531 -37.97 1.58 9.71
C ASN A 531 -37.77 0.36 8.81
N HIS A 532 -38.74 0.00 7.97
CA HIS A 532 -38.69 -1.17 7.09
C HIS A 532 -38.62 -0.76 5.61
N ILE A 533 -37.60 -1.26 4.92
CA ILE A 533 -37.36 -0.99 3.49
C ILE A 533 -37.18 -2.31 2.76
N GLU A 534 -37.84 -2.44 1.62
CA GLU A 534 -37.65 -3.57 0.70
C GLU A 534 -37.12 -3.05 -0.64
N GLY A 535 -36.25 -3.81 -1.28
CA GLY A 535 -35.69 -3.42 -2.57
C GLY A 535 -35.05 -4.54 -3.35
N VAL A 536 -34.58 -4.18 -4.52
CA VAL A 536 -33.82 -5.05 -5.42
C VAL A 536 -32.59 -4.29 -5.91
N MET A 537 -31.45 -4.97 -5.84
CA MET A 537 -30.20 -4.58 -6.44
C MET A 537 -30.01 -5.42 -7.72
N THR A 538 -30.19 -4.78 -8.86
CA THR A 538 -29.93 -5.39 -10.18
C THR A 538 -28.44 -5.22 -10.52
N ASP A 539 -27.75 -6.34 -10.80
CA ASP A 539 -26.34 -6.39 -11.17
C ASP A 539 -26.23 -6.68 -12.67
N ASN A 540 -25.43 -5.92 -13.42
CA ASN A 540 -25.30 -6.10 -14.86
C ASN A 540 -24.54 -7.38 -15.27
N ILE A 541 -24.00 -8.15 -14.32
CA ILE A 541 -23.15 -9.33 -14.54
C ILE A 541 -23.70 -10.58 -13.83
N THR A 542 -24.41 -10.44 -12.71
CA THR A 542 -24.98 -11.57 -11.93
C THR A 542 -26.50 -11.45 -11.77
N SER A 543 -27.13 -12.47 -11.19
CA SER A 543 -28.56 -12.45 -10.83
C SER A 543 -28.91 -11.26 -9.93
N ASP A 544 -30.17 -10.80 -10.03
CA ASP A 544 -30.74 -9.76 -9.17
C ASP A 544 -30.73 -10.21 -7.70
N LEU A 545 -30.45 -9.26 -6.80
CA LEU A 545 -30.41 -9.48 -5.36
C LEU A 545 -31.51 -8.68 -4.68
N TYR A 546 -32.50 -9.37 -4.12
CA TYR A 546 -33.56 -8.78 -3.31
C TYR A 546 -33.07 -8.58 -1.88
N PHE A 547 -33.52 -7.51 -1.24
CA PHE A 547 -33.15 -7.20 0.13
C PHE A 547 -34.32 -6.64 0.95
N LYS A 548 -34.30 -6.93 2.26
CA LYS A 548 -35.16 -6.33 3.27
C LYS A 548 -34.27 -5.71 4.35
N VAL A 549 -34.57 -4.49 4.77
CA VAL A 549 -33.78 -3.77 5.77
C VAL A 549 -34.67 -3.26 6.88
N ASP A 550 -34.36 -3.69 8.10
CA ASP A 550 -34.95 -3.18 9.34
C ASP A 550 -33.95 -2.27 10.05
N THR A 551 -34.27 -0.98 10.10
CA THR A 551 -33.45 0.02 10.79
C THR A 551 -33.84 0.07 12.26
N VAL A 552 -32.88 -0.11 13.15
CA VAL A 552 -33.05 -0.10 14.60
C VAL A 552 -32.17 0.98 15.20
N GLU A 553 -32.70 1.74 16.15
CA GLU A 553 -31.92 2.67 16.96
C GLU A 553 -31.68 2.05 18.34
N GLU A 554 -30.42 1.79 18.67
CA GLU A 554 -30.01 1.27 19.99
C GLU A 554 -28.82 2.09 20.50
N ASN A 555 -28.87 2.55 21.76
CA ASN A 555 -27.81 3.33 22.39
C ASN A 555 -27.38 4.60 21.61
N TYR A 556 -28.34 5.33 21.03
CA TYR A 556 -28.10 6.51 20.16
C TYR A 556 -27.34 6.19 18.86
N GLU A 557 -27.31 4.92 18.46
CA GLU A 557 -26.67 4.48 17.23
C GLU A 557 -27.70 3.79 16.31
N LEU A 558 -27.77 4.27 15.07
CA LEU A 558 -28.59 3.66 14.03
C LEU A 558 -27.86 2.46 13.41
N LYS A 559 -28.55 1.32 13.33
CA LYS A 559 -28.08 0.09 12.68
C LYS A 559 -29.13 -0.45 11.72
N ASN A 560 -28.67 -1.01 10.60
CA ASN A 560 -29.52 -1.65 9.61
C ASN A 560 -29.33 -3.17 9.69
N ASN A 561 -30.43 -3.89 9.90
CA ASN A 561 -30.48 -5.34 9.80
C ASN A 561 -30.91 -5.68 8.36
N ILE A 562 -29.97 -6.12 7.54
CA ILE A 562 -30.14 -6.36 6.11
C ILE A 562 -30.29 -7.87 5.89
N THR A 563 -31.44 -8.28 5.35
CA THR A 563 -31.70 -9.63 4.86
C THR A 563 -31.55 -9.63 3.34
N LEU A 564 -30.82 -10.60 2.77
CA LEU A 564 -30.56 -10.70 1.33
C LEU A 564 -31.10 -12.01 0.76
N SER A 565 -31.56 -12.00 -0.49
CA SER A 565 -32.10 -13.18 -1.17
C SER A 565 -32.02 -13.07 -2.69
N GLU A 566 -31.77 -14.17 -3.37
CA GLU A 566 -31.88 -14.26 -4.85
C GLU A 566 -33.35 -14.37 -5.31
N TYR A 567 -34.26 -14.67 -4.38
CA TYR A 567 -35.69 -14.78 -4.62
C TYR A 567 -36.45 -13.64 -3.93
N LYS A 568 -37.52 -13.17 -4.58
CA LYS A 568 -38.29 -11.99 -4.15
C LYS A 568 -38.84 -12.09 -2.73
N ASP A 569 -39.18 -13.29 -2.25
CA ASP A 569 -39.83 -13.47 -0.96
C ASP A 569 -38.89 -13.33 0.26
N CYS A 570 -37.56 -13.27 0.05
CA CYS A 570 -36.53 -13.13 1.10
C CYS A 570 -36.77 -14.03 2.34
N ASN A 571 -37.04 -15.32 2.12
CA ASN A 571 -37.31 -16.28 3.20
C ASN A 571 -36.04 -16.97 3.77
N ASP A 572 -34.85 -16.65 3.24
CA ASP A 572 -33.59 -17.26 3.69
C ASP A 572 -32.95 -16.44 4.84
N ASN A 573 -32.68 -17.15 5.94
CA ASN A 573 -32.51 -16.64 7.31
C ASN A 573 -31.17 -15.97 7.66
N LEU A 574 -30.43 -15.34 6.74
CA LEU A 574 -29.21 -14.59 7.11
C LEU A 574 -29.47 -13.08 7.19
N VAL A 575 -29.42 -12.57 8.42
CA VAL A 575 -29.51 -11.14 8.74
C VAL A 575 -28.11 -10.58 9.00
N TYR A 576 -27.74 -9.54 8.27
CA TYR A 576 -26.48 -8.81 8.44
C TYR A 576 -26.75 -7.49 9.16
N THR A 577 -26.09 -7.25 10.29
CA THR A 577 -26.19 -5.97 10.99
C THR A 577 -25.05 -5.05 10.56
N MET A 578 -25.37 -3.88 10.04
CA MET A 578 -24.41 -2.84 9.68
C MET A 578 -24.71 -1.54 10.43
N HIS A 579 -23.68 -0.86 10.93
CA HIS A 579 -23.79 0.43 11.60
C HIS A 579 -23.43 1.60 10.67
N LEU A 580 -23.90 2.80 11.01
CA LEU A 580 -23.46 4.02 10.31
C LEU A 580 -21.94 4.26 10.48
N LYS A 581 -21.36 3.90 11.64
CA LYS A 581 -19.91 4.04 11.90
C LYS A 581 -19.05 3.02 11.15
N ASP A 582 -19.64 1.92 10.68
CA ASP A 582 -18.94 0.96 9.84
C ASP A 582 -18.72 1.54 8.43
N LEU A 583 -19.28 2.74 8.15
CA LEU A 583 -19.06 3.48 6.92
C LEU A 583 -17.88 4.46 7.08
N SER A 584 -16.82 4.29 6.29
CA SER A 584 -15.72 5.26 6.26
C SER A 584 -16.23 6.65 5.82
N SER A 585 -15.55 7.72 6.25
CA SER A 585 -15.85 9.09 5.82
C SER A 585 -15.81 9.22 4.30
N ASP A 586 -14.77 8.66 3.69
CA ASP A 586 -14.50 8.76 2.26
C ASP A 586 -15.60 8.10 1.43
N ILE A 587 -16.20 7.02 1.96
CA ILE A 587 -17.32 6.39 1.27
C ILE A 587 -18.63 7.16 1.49
N ARG A 588 -18.87 7.75 2.67
CA ARG A 588 -20.03 8.65 2.86
C ARG A 588 -20.00 9.80 1.86
N ASP A 589 -18.82 10.35 1.60
CA ASP A 589 -18.61 11.43 0.63
C ASP A 589 -18.78 10.93 -0.82
N LYS A 590 -18.13 9.81 -1.21
CA LYS A 590 -18.28 9.18 -2.54
C LYS A 590 -19.72 8.86 -2.94
N PHE A 591 -20.57 8.53 -1.97
CA PHE A 591 -21.98 8.19 -2.21
C PHE A 591 -22.88 9.43 -2.22
N SER A 592 -22.57 10.44 -1.39
CA SER A 592 -23.23 11.77 -1.44
C SER A 592 -23.16 12.37 -2.84
N ASP A 593 -22.01 12.29 -3.51
CA ASP A 593 -21.81 12.86 -4.85
C ASP A 593 -22.73 12.25 -5.93
N SER A 594 -23.09 10.97 -5.81
CA SER A 594 -23.98 10.28 -6.75
C SER A 594 -25.46 10.71 -6.68
N LEU A 595 -25.85 11.36 -5.59
CA LEU A 595 -27.23 11.76 -5.30
C LEU A 595 -27.62 13.12 -5.93
N PHE A 596 -26.65 13.93 -6.37
CA PHE A 596 -26.85 15.29 -6.92
C PHE A 596 -27.03 15.34 -8.45
N LYS A 597 -27.74 14.37 -9.02
CA LYS A 597 -27.99 14.21 -10.48
C LYS A 597 -28.58 15.46 -11.15
N ASP A 598 -29.39 16.25 -10.43
CA ASP A 598 -30.03 17.46 -10.97
C ASP A 598 -29.08 18.65 -11.12
N ASP A 599 -27.92 18.64 -10.45
CA ASP A 599 -26.89 19.67 -10.60
C ASP A 599 -25.94 19.37 -11.78
N ILE A 600 -25.85 18.09 -12.20
CA ILE A 600 -25.12 17.64 -13.41
C ILE A 600 -25.81 18.13 -14.70
N SER A 601 -27.14 18.22 -14.72
CA SER A 601 -27.93 18.77 -15.84
C SER A 601 -27.64 20.27 -16.08
N LYS A 602 -27.41 21.03 -15.00
CA LYS A 602 -27.02 22.45 -15.08
C LYS A 602 -25.56 22.63 -15.55
N LEU A 603 -24.74 21.61 -15.35
CA LEU A 603 -23.36 21.53 -15.82
C LEU A 603 -23.31 21.29 -17.34
N ASP A 604 -24.22 20.47 -17.88
CA ASP A 604 -24.35 20.17 -19.32
C ASP A 604 -24.49 21.45 -20.16
N ASP A 605 -25.41 22.36 -19.79
CA ASP A 605 -25.65 23.62 -20.51
C ASP A 605 -24.46 24.60 -20.52
N ILE A 606 -23.57 24.51 -19.51
CA ILE A 606 -22.39 25.38 -19.36
C ILE A 606 -21.18 24.78 -20.09
N MET A 607 -21.05 23.45 -20.07
CA MET A 607 -19.99 22.66 -20.73
C MET A 607 -20.07 22.72 -22.26
N HIS A 608 -21.26 22.95 -22.83
CA HIS A 608 -21.50 23.16 -24.28
C HIS A 608 -20.63 24.28 -24.89
N LYS A 609 -20.12 25.22 -24.08
CA LYS A 609 -19.40 26.40 -24.56
C LYS A 609 -17.88 26.25 -24.65
N ILE A 610 -17.24 25.22 -24.07
CA ILE A 610 -15.78 25.27 -23.81
C ILE A 610 -14.92 24.23 -24.56
N TYR A 611 -15.21 22.92 -24.65
CA TYR A 611 -14.22 21.96 -25.22
C TYR A 611 -14.78 20.82 -26.11
N PRO A 612 -14.56 20.84 -27.45
CA PRO A 612 -15.12 19.88 -28.41
C PRO A 612 -14.48 18.47 -28.53
N GLU A 613 -13.25 18.23 -28.04
CA GLU A 613 -12.49 17.01 -28.39
C GLU A 613 -12.61 15.83 -27.40
N TYR A 614 -13.03 16.06 -26.16
CA TYR A 614 -13.35 14.99 -25.17
C TYR A 614 -14.67 14.24 -25.49
N LYS A 615 -15.35 14.67 -26.56
CA LYS A 615 -16.71 14.27 -26.99
C LYS A 615 -16.89 12.80 -27.36
N LYS A 616 -15.85 11.99 -27.61
CA LYS A 616 -16.09 10.57 -28.00
C LYS A 616 -16.27 9.63 -26.82
N LEU A 617 -15.50 9.85 -25.76
CA LEU A 617 -15.41 8.91 -24.64
C LEU A 617 -16.52 9.18 -23.61
N PHE A 618 -16.78 10.45 -23.31
CA PHE A 618 -17.85 10.85 -22.41
C PHE A 618 -19.24 10.69 -23.05
N LYS A 619 -19.38 10.97 -24.37
CA LYS A 619 -20.60 10.66 -25.12
C LYS A 619 -20.83 9.16 -25.21
N TYR A 620 -19.79 8.34 -25.31
CA TYR A 620 -19.94 6.89 -25.21
C TYR A 620 -20.46 6.47 -23.84
N PHE A 621 -19.95 7.02 -22.74
CA PHE A 621 -20.44 6.66 -21.41
C PHE A 621 -21.87 7.16 -21.13
N ASN A 622 -22.17 8.40 -21.50
CA ASN A 622 -23.48 9.01 -21.24
C ASN A 622 -24.59 8.51 -22.19
N THR A 623 -24.27 8.22 -23.47
CA THR A 623 -25.27 7.64 -24.41
C THR A 623 -25.58 6.17 -24.08
N ASN A 624 -24.80 5.53 -23.21
CA ASN A 624 -24.95 4.11 -22.86
C ASN A 624 -25.20 3.86 -21.35
N ASP A 625 -25.52 4.89 -20.56
CA ASP A 625 -25.75 4.77 -19.10
C ASP A 625 -24.59 4.09 -18.34
N ILE A 626 -23.34 4.39 -18.72
CA ILE A 626 -22.14 3.79 -18.13
C ILE A 626 -21.52 4.75 -17.11
N THR A 627 -21.58 4.37 -15.84
CA THR A 627 -20.82 4.98 -14.75
C THR A 627 -19.36 4.49 -14.80
N PRO A 628 -18.33 5.36 -14.95
CA PRO A 628 -16.94 4.93 -14.96
C PRO A 628 -16.55 4.31 -13.61
N ASP A 629 -15.79 3.21 -13.63
CA ASP A 629 -15.31 2.53 -12.42
C ASP A 629 -14.30 3.39 -11.64
N TYR A 630 -14.06 3.05 -10.37
CA TYR A 630 -13.19 3.78 -9.45
C TYR A 630 -11.75 3.94 -9.98
N ASP A 631 -11.21 2.90 -10.60
CA ASP A 631 -9.86 2.91 -11.11
C ASP A 631 -9.76 3.83 -12.34
N TYR A 632 -10.79 3.85 -13.19
CA TYR A 632 -10.91 4.80 -14.30
C TYR A 632 -11.01 6.26 -13.83
N ARG A 633 -11.76 6.54 -12.75
CA ARG A 633 -11.84 7.88 -12.15
C ARG A 633 -10.53 8.32 -11.52
N ARG A 634 -9.82 7.39 -10.87
CA ARG A 634 -8.47 7.64 -10.31
C ARG A 634 -7.46 7.97 -11.41
N LEU A 635 -7.56 7.30 -12.55
CA LEU A 635 -6.73 7.55 -13.72
C LEU A 635 -7.06 8.86 -14.43
N MET A 636 -8.35 9.19 -14.57
CA MET A 636 -8.76 10.51 -15.05
C MET A 636 -8.19 11.61 -14.15
N GLY A 637 -8.31 11.46 -12.82
CA GLY A 637 -7.76 12.45 -11.90
C GLY A 637 -6.23 12.56 -11.90
N ALA A 638 -5.53 11.44 -12.12
CA ALA A 638 -4.08 11.43 -12.33
C ALA A 638 -3.66 12.11 -13.64
N MET A 639 -4.49 12.04 -14.69
CA MET A 639 -4.27 12.72 -15.96
C MET A 639 -4.62 14.22 -15.90
N ASP A 640 -5.63 14.59 -15.10
CA ASP A 640 -6.13 15.96 -15.01
C ASP A 640 -5.20 16.83 -14.13
N SER A 641 -4.53 16.26 -13.13
CA SER A 641 -3.63 17.02 -12.23
C SER A 641 -2.49 17.75 -12.98
N PRO A 642 -1.72 17.11 -13.89
CA PRO A 642 -0.72 17.80 -14.71
C PRO A 642 -1.30 18.96 -15.53
N ILE A 643 -2.51 18.81 -16.04
CA ILE A 643 -3.16 19.80 -16.92
C ILE A 643 -3.57 21.03 -16.11
N LEU A 644 -4.19 20.83 -14.94
CA LEU A 644 -4.55 21.91 -14.02
C LEU A 644 -3.31 22.63 -13.47
N ARG A 645 -2.24 21.86 -13.22
CA ARG A 645 -0.93 22.43 -12.87
C ARG A 645 -0.38 23.31 -14.00
N GLU A 646 -0.42 22.85 -15.25
CA GLU A 646 0.08 23.59 -16.41
C GLU A 646 -0.73 24.87 -16.67
N LEU A 647 -2.03 24.87 -16.37
CA LEU A 647 -2.88 26.07 -16.37
C LEU A 647 -2.38 27.13 -15.37
N ILE A 648 -2.03 26.72 -14.15
CA ILE A 648 -1.46 27.63 -13.14
C ILE A 648 -0.08 28.13 -13.58
N VAL A 649 0.76 27.26 -14.14
CA VAL A 649 2.10 27.65 -14.61
C VAL A 649 2.02 28.65 -15.78
N SER A 650 1.06 28.49 -16.68
CA SER A 650 0.93 29.32 -17.89
C SER A 650 0.19 30.64 -17.66
N LYS A 651 -0.92 30.64 -16.90
CA LYS A 651 -1.76 31.82 -16.66
C LYS A 651 -1.55 32.43 -15.26
N GLY A 652 -0.72 31.83 -14.42
CA GLY A 652 -0.51 32.28 -13.05
C GLY A 652 -1.80 32.26 -12.23
N ARG A 653 -1.95 33.25 -11.36
CA ARG A 653 -3.10 33.37 -10.45
C ARG A 653 -4.42 33.73 -11.13
N GLU A 654 -4.43 34.05 -12.43
CA GLU A 654 -5.65 34.20 -13.22
C GLU A 654 -6.34 32.85 -13.45
N ALA A 655 -5.59 31.73 -13.36
CA ALA A 655 -6.14 30.39 -13.46
C ALA A 655 -6.87 29.93 -12.18
N TYR A 656 -6.78 30.63 -11.05
CA TYR A 656 -7.21 30.07 -9.76
C TYR A 656 -8.71 29.81 -9.69
N ASP A 657 -9.54 30.69 -10.26
CA ASP A 657 -10.99 30.49 -10.28
C ASP A 657 -11.37 29.36 -11.25
N GLU A 658 -10.69 29.27 -12.40
CA GLU A 658 -10.83 28.19 -13.38
C GLU A 658 -10.46 26.85 -12.74
N VAL A 659 -9.27 26.75 -12.15
CA VAL A 659 -8.77 25.53 -11.52
C VAL A 659 -9.57 25.14 -10.29
N SER A 660 -9.99 26.08 -9.44
CA SER A 660 -10.85 25.77 -8.28
C SER A 660 -12.19 25.21 -8.72
N LYS A 661 -12.75 25.76 -9.81
CA LYS A 661 -13.99 25.26 -10.39
C LYS A 661 -13.79 23.85 -10.94
N GLU A 662 -12.74 23.61 -11.73
CA GLU A 662 -12.44 22.27 -12.27
C GLU A 662 -12.19 21.23 -11.15
N LEU A 663 -11.46 21.60 -10.09
CA LEU A 663 -11.24 20.72 -8.93
C LEU A 663 -12.54 20.42 -8.17
N LYS A 664 -13.47 21.37 -8.12
CA LYS A 664 -14.77 21.18 -7.48
C LYS A 664 -15.68 20.32 -8.36
N ASP A 665 -15.69 20.56 -9.67
CA ASP A 665 -16.48 19.81 -10.63
C ASP A 665 -15.99 18.35 -10.73
N ALA A 666 -14.67 18.13 -10.68
CA ALA A 666 -14.08 16.80 -10.58
C ALA A 666 -14.48 16.07 -9.29
N ARG A 667 -14.43 16.76 -8.14
CA ARG A 667 -14.89 16.21 -6.85
C ARG A 667 -16.36 15.80 -6.89
N ASN A 668 -17.23 16.68 -7.40
CA ASN A 668 -18.66 16.38 -7.56
C ASN A 668 -18.91 15.20 -8.53
N ALA A 669 -18.00 14.94 -9.46
CA ALA A 669 -18.04 13.78 -10.37
C ALA A 669 -17.42 12.50 -9.76
N GLY A 670 -16.94 12.56 -8.51
CA GLY A 670 -16.24 11.46 -7.84
C GLY A 670 -14.89 11.14 -8.46
N ILE A 671 -14.22 12.12 -9.07
CA ILE A 671 -12.86 12.03 -9.65
C ILE A 671 -11.87 12.61 -8.64
N PHE A 672 -10.89 11.81 -8.23
CA PHE A 672 -9.85 12.24 -7.30
C PHE A 672 -8.64 12.80 -8.06
N ILE A 673 -8.47 14.12 -8.06
CA ILE A 673 -7.31 14.80 -8.64
C ILE A 673 -6.23 14.94 -7.58
N SER A 674 -5.00 14.50 -7.90
CA SER A 674 -3.82 14.72 -7.05
C SER A 674 -3.58 16.23 -6.86
N ASN A 675 -3.74 16.72 -5.64
CA ASN A 675 -3.49 18.13 -5.30
C ASN A 675 -2.01 18.44 -5.07
N SER A 676 -1.14 17.42 -5.05
CA SER A 676 0.26 17.55 -4.66
C SER A 676 1.08 18.48 -5.57
N GLY A 677 0.98 18.29 -6.89
CA GLY A 677 1.69 19.13 -7.86
C GLY A 677 1.16 20.56 -7.93
N ILE A 678 -0.14 20.76 -7.69
CA ILE A 678 -0.77 22.09 -7.62
C ILE A 678 -0.32 22.81 -6.35
N SER A 679 -0.37 22.12 -5.20
CA SER A 679 0.06 22.64 -3.90
C SER A 679 1.55 22.96 -3.89
N GLU A 680 2.40 22.17 -4.55
CA GLU A 680 3.83 22.46 -4.71
C GLU A 680 4.07 23.77 -5.48
N VAL A 681 3.40 23.95 -6.63
CA VAL A 681 3.55 25.16 -7.45
C VAL A 681 3.07 26.40 -6.71
N VAL A 682 1.89 26.34 -6.09
CA VAL A 682 1.34 27.47 -5.34
C VAL A 682 2.15 27.71 -4.06
N GLY A 683 2.65 26.66 -3.41
CA GLY A 683 3.49 26.77 -2.23
C GLY A 683 4.83 27.44 -2.52
N GLU A 684 5.46 27.14 -3.65
CA GLU A 684 6.67 27.83 -4.10
C GLU A 684 6.38 29.30 -4.45
N ASN A 685 5.20 29.60 -5.03
CA ASN A 685 4.76 30.99 -5.24
C ASN A 685 4.62 31.76 -3.90
N ILE A 686 4.03 31.14 -2.87
CA ILE A 686 3.90 31.73 -1.53
C ILE A 686 5.26 32.00 -0.91
N LYS A 687 6.15 31.01 -0.96
CA LYS A 687 7.51 31.13 -0.41
C LYS A 687 8.30 32.25 -1.10
N ASN A 688 8.23 32.34 -2.43
CA ASN A 688 8.89 33.39 -3.20
C ASN A 688 8.32 34.77 -2.88
N ALA A 689 6.99 34.89 -2.79
CA ALA A 689 6.33 36.14 -2.41
C ALA A 689 6.65 36.56 -0.96
N LEU A 690 6.73 35.63 -0.01
CA LEU A 690 7.16 35.93 1.36
C LEU A 690 8.61 36.44 1.42
N ASN A 691 9.52 35.83 0.67
CA ASN A 691 10.91 36.31 0.58
C ASN A 691 10.99 37.68 -0.10
N GLU A 692 10.22 37.92 -1.16
CA GLU A 692 10.18 39.23 -1.81
C GLU A 692 9.62 40.31 -0.88
N LEU A 693 8.56 40.00 -0.11
CA LEU A 693 8.03 40.91 0.90
C LEU A 693 9.06 41.20 2.00
N TYR A 694 9.83 40.19 2.42
CA TYR A 694 10.92 40.37 3.38
C TYR A 694 12.02 41.29 2.86
N GLU A 695 12.41 41.18 1.59
CA GLU A 695 13.49 41.99 1.01
C GLU A 695 13.05 43.41 0.66
N THR A 696 11.87 43.56 0.05
CA THR A 696 11.41 44.81 -0.55
C THR A 696 10.51 45.65 0.37
N GLY A 697 9.82 45.01 1.32
CA GLY A 697 8.77 45.66 2.11
C GLY A 697 7.55 46.10 1.30
N ASN A 698 7.39 45.63 0.06
CA ASN A 698 6.28 46.02 -0.80
C ASN A 698 4.95 45.40 -0.35
N GLY A 699 4.10 46.20 0.31
CA GLY A 699 2.82 45.76 0.87
C GLY A 699 1.82 45.19 -0.15
N LYS A 700 1.98 45.48 -1.45
CA LYS A 700 1.13 44.90 -2.52
C LYS A 700 1.25 43.38 -2.62
N ILE A 701 2.39 42.80 -2.22
CA ILE A 701 2.65 41.36 -2.25
C ILE A 701 1.72 40.60 -1.29
N ILE A 702 1.25 41.25 -0.23
CA ILE A 702 0.35 40.65 0.77
C ILE A 702 -0.97 40.22 0.12
N PHE A 703 -1.45 40.96 -0.88
CA PHE A 703 -2.66 40.61 -1.61
C PHE A 703 -2.51 39.29 -2.38
N ASP A 704 -1.38 39.12 -3.08
CA ASP A 704 -1.08 37.90 -3.81
C ASP A 704 -0.87 36.71 -2.88
N LEU A 705 -0.20 36.92 -1.74
CA LEU A 705 -0.03 35.90 -0.70
C LEU A 705 -1.37 35.40 -0.14
N LEU A 706 -2.29 36.32 0.17
CA LEU A 706 -3.63 35.96 0.63
C LEU A 706 -4.42 35.23 -0.45
N ARG A 707 -4.28 35.60 -1.72
CA ARG A 707 -4.93 34.90 -2.84
C ARG A 707 -4.41 33.46 -2.98
N ASP A 708 -3.11 33.25 -2.87
CA ASP A 708 -2.50 31.91 -2.91
C ASP A 708 -2.95 31.04 -1.71
N ILE A 709 -2.91 31.59 -0.50
CA ILE A 709 -3.33 30.89 0.73
C ILE A 709 -4.83 30.55 0.68
N LYS A 710 -5.67 31.49 0.24
CA LYS A 710 -7.11 31.26 0.09
C LYS A 710 -7.40 30.22 -1.00
N PHE A 711 -6.65 30.23 -2.11
CA PHE A 711 -6.78 29.20 -3.13
C PHE A 711 -6.48 27.80 -2.57
N LEU A 712 -5.37 27.63 -1.83
CA LEU A 712 -5.05 26.36 -1.17
C LEU A 712 -6.14 25.96 -0.18
N SER A 713 -6.57 26.88 0.69
CA SER A 713 -7.58 26.60 1.71
C SER A 713 -8.95 26.26 1.11
N ASN A 714 -9.39 26.99 0.07
CA ASN A 714 -10.69 26.77 -0.57
C ASN A 714 -10.75 25.46 -1.36
N ASN A 715 -9.59 24.85 -1.63
CA ASN A 715 -9.47 23.58 -2.34
C ASN A 715 -8.95 22.45 -1.44
N ASP A 716 -9.04 22.61 -0.11
CA ASP A 716 -8.65 21.61 0.88
C ASP A 716 -7.19 21.14 0.75
N MET A 717 -6.32 22.03 0.28
CA MET A 717 -4.89 21.75 0.12
C MET A 717 -4.11 22.16 1.37
N PRO A 718 -3.15 21.35 1.82
CA PRO A 718 -2.35 21.68 3.00
C PRO A 718 -1.48 22.91 2.73
N ILE A 719 -1.39 23.79 3.73
CA ILE A 719 -0.52 24.96 3.74
C ILE A 719 0.74 24.57 4.54
N ASP A 720 1.94 24.69 3.96
CA ASP A 720 3.22 24.44 4.66
C ASP A 720 3.53 25.54 5.67
N ARG A 721 2.81 25.51 6.80
CA ARG A 721 2.87 26.52 7.84
C ARG A 721 4.27 26.68 8.42
N ASN A 722 5.01 25.59 8.65
CA ASN A 722 6.34 25.66 9.26
C ASN A 722 7.32 26.51 8.44
N THR A 723 7.34 26.33 7.11
CA THR A 723 8.22 27.11 6.24
C THR A 723 7.79 28.58 6.20
N TYR A 724 6.48 28.84 6.07
CA TYR A 724 5.95 30.19 5.94
C TYR A 724 6.03 30.99 7.24
N GLU A 725 5.78 30.35 8.39
CA GLU A 725 5.87 30.93 9.74
C GLU A 725 7.28 31.47 10.02
N ASN A 726 8.32 30.71 9.64
CA ASN A 726 9.70 31.12 9.82
C ASN A 726 10.07 32.38 9.02
N ILE A 727 9.56 32.51 7.79
CA ILE A 727 9.81 33.69 6.94
C ILE A 727 8.96 34.86 7.45
N PHE A 728 7.67 34.63 7.72
CA PHE A 728 6.75 35.66 8.20
C PHE A 728 7.17 36.25 9.55
N TYR A 729 7.69 35.44 10.47
CA TYR A 729 8.23 35.92 11.74
C TYR A 729 9.36 36.94 11.54
N LYS A 730 10.25 36.71 10.57
CA LYS A 730 11.32 37.67 10.23
C LYS A 730 10.78 38.97 9.66
N ILE A 731 9.72 38.91 8.84
CA ILE A 731 9.01 40.08 8.31
C ILE A 731 8.36 40.86 9.46
N LEU A 732 7.71 40.15 10.40
CA LEU A 732 7.08 40.75 11.57
C LEU A 732 8.10 41.50 12.45
N LEU A 733 9.31 40.96 12.62
CA LEU A 733 10.40 41.66 13.31
C LEU A 733 10.84 42.93 12.56
N LYS A 734 10.97 42.89 11.23
CA LYS A 734 11.28 44.09 10.42
C LYS A 734 10.18 45.15 10.53
N TYR A 735 8.91 44.74 10.51
CA TYR A 735 7.77 45.63 10.68
C TYR A 735 7.76 46.30 12.07
N LYS A 736 7.96 45.52 13.15
CA LYS A 736 8.09 46.07 14.52
C LYS A 736 9.28 47.01 14.69
N GLY A 737 10.38 46.74 13.97
CA GLY A 737 11.57 47.58 13.94
C GLY A 737 11.46 48.82 13.05
N LEU A 738 10.29 49.10 12.46
CA LEU A 738 10.04 50.21 11.52
C LEU A 738 10.93 50.16 10.26
N LEU A 739 11.44 48.99 9.90
CA LEU A 739 12.23 48.77 8.68
C LEU A 739 11.34 48.54 7.46
N ILE A 740 10.08 48.16 7.68
CA ILE A 740 9.01 48.04 6.68
C ILE A 740 7.78 48.72 7.27
N SER A 741 7.04 49.47 6.46
CA SER A 741 5.79 50.13 6.86
C SER A 741 4.69 49.85 5.87
N PHE A 742 3.47 49.64 6.36
CA PHE A 742 2.29 49.38 5.55
C PHE A 742 1.28 50.50 5.71
N ASN A 743 0.54 50.82 4.66
CA ASN A 743 -0.61 51.70 4.79
C ASN A 743 -1.76 51.01 5.55
N GLU A 744 -2.82 51.74 5.89
CA GLU A 744 -3.94 51.21 6.69
C GLU A 744 -4.63 49.97 6.08
N GLU A 745 -4.67 49.86 4.75
CA GLU A 745 -5.27 48.71 4.06
C GLU A 745 -4.31 47.51 4.06
N GLU A 746 -3.04 47.75 3.73
CA GLU A 746 -1.98 46.74 3.78
C GLU A 746 -1.78 46.20 5.19
N LYS A 747 -1.91 47.03 6.23
CA LYS A 747 -1.83 46.61 7.63
C LYS A 747 -2.94 45.62 7.99
N LYS A 748 -4.17 45.85 7.52
CA LYS A 748 -5.29 44.91 7.72
C LYS A 748 -5.04 43.57 7.05
N LEU A 749 -4.56 43.60 5.80
CA LEU A 749 -4.21 42.39 5.06
C LEU A 749 -3.02 41.66 5.69
N PHE A 750 -2.05 42.40 6.24
CA PHE A 750 -0.90 41.82 6.95
C PHE A 750 -1.32 41.10 8.23
N VAL A 751 -2.28 41.68 8.97
CA VAL A 751 -2.92 41.04 10.13
C VAL A 751 -3.68 39.78 9.72
N GLU A 752 -4.46 39.82 8.64
CA GLU A 752 -5.15 38.65 8.10
C GLU A 752 -4.17 37.53 7.71
N LEU A 753 -3.09 37.88 7.00
CA LEU A 753 -2.03 36.94 6.62
C LEU A 753 -1.39 36.28 7.85
N GLY A 754 -1.16 37.05 8.91
CA GLY A 754 -0.63 36.53 10.18
C GLY A 754 -1.56 35.50 10.83
N TYR A 755 -2.87 35.72 10.83
CA TYR A 755 -3.84 34.73 11.33
C TYR A 755 -3.85 33.45 10.49
N TRP A 756 -3.79 33.57 9.16
CA TRP A 756 -3.68 32.40 8.26
C TRP A 756 -2.40 31.59 8.50
N LEU A 757 -1.32 32.27 8.90
CA LEU A 757 -0.04 31.67 9.28
C LEU A 757 0.06 31.39 10.79
N ASN A 758 -1.07 31.33 11.50
CA ASN A 758 -1.17 30.89 12.89
C ASN A 758 -0.45 31.78 13.93
N PHE A 759 -0.29 33.08 13.64
CA PHE A 759 0.19 34.07 14.60
C PHE A 759 -0.97 34.77 15.31
N ASN A 760 -0.81 35.07 16.60
CA ASN A 760 -1.69 36.03 17.26
C ASN A 760 -1.30 37.45 16.84
N MET A 761 -2.23 38.14 16.19
CA MET A 761 -2.03 39.48 15.63
C MET A 761 -2.80 40.58 16.39
N ASP A 762 -3.35 40.27 17.58
CA ASP A 762 -4.27 41.16 18.32
C ASP A 762 -3.59 42.43 18.86
N ASN A 763 -2.25 42.43 18.93
CA ASN A 763 -1.43 43.50 19.51
C ASN A 763 -0.51 44.20 18.49
N ILE A 764 -0.87 44.25 17.20
CA ILE A 764 -0.05 44.76 16.07
C ILE A 764 -0.45 46.14 15.53
#